data_AF-A0A928IWU0-F1
#
_entry.id   AF-A0A928IWU0-F1
#
_cell.length_a   1.000
_cell.length_b   1.000
_cell.length_c   1.000
_cell.angle_alpha   90.00
_cell.angle_beta   90.00
_cell.angle_gamma   90.00
#
_symmetry.space_group_name_H-M   'P 1'
#
loop_
_entity.id
_entity.type
_entity.pdbx_description
1 polymer ?
#
loop_
_entity_poly.entity_id
_entity_poly.type
_entity_poly.pdbx_seq_one_letter_code
_entity_poly.pdbx_strand_id
1 'polypeptide(L)'
;MKKGILCILLSLLMILPLLTACNKEVDLTGTEVSVYTLYTIVDEATSPEAIRQVELSLNRILFYRLGVILDLQMVTEDEYDEFINGKLTELDDYLADKENNPYAENIELYPGVMTGDRVLDILENDEDIVLKRPRVDIFLVRGYDDYYKLASEEKLAQLDEKLNNEGKELKSAIHTTLRDAVKVNNKTYGIPINTAIGEYSQLVFDKELLEKYNVNLDTIKTLEDLEDYLGKVKADNTGATTDVVPLLNTIVPSDINFIVNEGFPALVTNGEVIDAYSNKKLQEFFTLLAKFNAKGYISEDVSEDARCAVRIEMGTKDEIKNRLADTGYEYEFVQYSAPIATTENTIKNIFCIPASVVSNELTDVVKIINEINTDADLMNLLTYGIEKTHGVEIAHYELNDKNQVERIKDNPYIVDPQYIGNCFITHTLDGESPNKWNDQIEQNKLAIPSPSLGFTMPPMEFTYYEEVVIEDDTTDTESEEPKTETQLVTITEPDYIAIINEIVNKYYPSLMYGELTSTDANGNTVEFDYEKLVTDATAEVEASLISKLDDIYEKNVLTPIFSERYRDQIIASQGAALRKDAEAEILKDDAKEAKKFLKKELKKQLEADNPEASKDEITDMLNTTLTDDYVIEHINEYYDAEGITAEDIAERVEEEYLDLIEDEVSASVKANVGTGEYNRLFQELKNSDKYKQDLDSMMKFDLPIMVQNKVDSKLSAMVKATTTAMVDEINVAIETAVEDFITEYSEKLGKTREEILLDIGYLVKQAVAEDGETSDTSDTSDVSDASDVDSSEVETTEDASDVETTEVESTEETSVEIESSEVVSSEVESSATESSDAETSEGEAGEEGETNEVVVEVYPTWLDFVVKGKVATAYYTLHPQAK
;
A
#
# COMPACT_ATOMS: atom_id res chain seq x y z
N MET A 1 -64.01 -25.08 -5.90
CA MET A 1 -62.80 -25.02 -5.04
C MET A 1 -62.17 -26.39 -4.70
N LYS A 2 -62.26 -27.44 -5.54
CA LYS A 2 -61.57 -28.74 -5.27
C LYS A 2 -60.96 -29.42 -6.51
N LYS A 3 -60.63 -28.67 -7.56
CA LYS A 3 -60.04 -29.24 -8.80
C LYS A 3 -58.77 -28.55 -9.30
N GLY A 4 -58.40 -27.38 -8.77
CA GLY A 4 -57.12 -26.72 -9.09
C GLY A 4 -55.91 -27.30 -8.35
N ILE A 5 -56.11 -27.76 -7.10
CA ILE A 5 -55.04 -28.27 -6.21
C ILE A 5 -54.42 -29.59 -6.70
N LEU A 6 -55.17 -30.40 -7.47
CA LEU A 6 -54.66 -31.69 -7.96
C LEU A 6 -53.68 -31.54 -9.14
N CYS A 7 -53.75 -30.43 -9.90
CA CYS A 7 -52.87 -30.23 -11.06
C CYS A 7 -51.47 -29.71 -10.67
N ILE A 8 -51.36 -28.92 -9.59
CA ILE A 8 -50.06 -28.43 -9.09
C ILE A 8 -49.25 -29.57 -8.43
N LEU A 9 -49.94 -30.47 -7.72
CA LEU A 9 -49.34 -31.72 -7.24
C LEU A 9 -48.92 -32.67 -8.38
N LEU A 10 -49.54 -32.57 -9.57
CA LEU A 10 -49.21 -33.39 -10.74
C LEU A 10 -48.08 -32.79 -11.60
N SER A 11 -47.87 -31.48 -11.57
CA SER A 11 -46.70 -30.84 -12.20
C SER A 11 -45.42 -31.00 -11.36
N LEU A 12 -45.54 -31.01 -10.03
CA LEU A 12 -44.43 -31.35 -9.11
C LEU A 12 -43.98 -32.82 -9.24
N LEU A 13 -44.85 -33.72 -9.71
CA LEU A 13 -44.53 -35.15 -9.89
C LEU A 13 -43.72 -35.45 -11.16
N MET A 14 -43.49 -34.47 -12.04
CA MET A 14 -42.67 -34.62 -13.26
C MET A 14 -41.21 -34.17 -13.10
N ILE A 15 -40.80 -33.69 -11.92
CA ILE A 15 -39.42 -33.27 -11.60
C ILE A 15 -38.60 -34.43 -10.98
N LEU A 16 -39.14 -35.65 -10.99
CA LEU A 16 -38.60 -36.83 -10.29
C LEU A 16 -37.63 -37.75 -11.08
N PRO A 17 -36.69 -37.25 -11.90
CA PRO A 17 -35.50 -38.05 -12.15
C PRO A 17 -34.22 -37.23 -11.99
N LEU A 18 -33.83 -36.90 -10.74
CA LEU A 18 -32.45 -36.63 -10.33
C LEU A 18 -32.28 -36.73 -8.80
N LEU A 19 -32.87 -37.74 -8.17
CA LEU A 19 -32.61 -38.07 -6.77
C LEU A 19 -32.13 -39.52 -6.67
N THR A 20 -30.82 -39.69 -6.79
CA THR A 20 -30.12 -40.88 -6.33
C THR A 20 -28.99 -40.47 -5.39
N ALA A 21 -29.33 -40.19 -4.14
CA ALA A 21 -28.48 -40.43 -2.96
C ALA A 21 -29.30 -40.26 -1.65
N CYS A 22 -29.57 -41.38 -0.99
CA CYS A 22 -29.96 -41.57 0.42
C CYS A 22 -31.10 -40.74 1.07
N ASN A 23 -32.29 -41.36 1.02
CA ASN A 23 -33.41 -41.35 1.99
C ASN A 23 -33.18 -40.74 3.39
N LYS A 24 -33.95 -39.68 3.67
CA LYS A 24 -34.82 -39.57 4.84
C LYS A 24 -36.06 -38.75 4.44
N GLU A 25 -37.18 -39.43 4.18
CA GLU A 25 -38.48 -38.74 4.12
C GLU A 25 -38.80 -38.23 5.53
N VAL A 26 -38.86 -36.91 5.71
CA VAL A 26 -39.25 -36.30 6.98
C VAL A 26 -40.78 -36.24 7.01
N ASP A 27 -41.40 -37.01 7.91
CA ASP A 27 -42.84 -36.92 8.18
C ASP A 27 -43.09 -35.67 9.05
N LEU A 28 -43.61 -34.62 8.43
CA LEU A 28 -43.79 -33.28 9.03
C LEU A 28 -45.24 -32.98 9.46
N THR A 29 -46.13 -33.97 9.42
CA THR A 29 -47.56 -33.72 9.67
C THR A 29 -47.88 -33.64 11.17
N GLY A 30 -48.15 -32.43 11.67
CA GLY A 30 -48.63 -32.17 13.03
C GLY A 30 -47.56 -31.83 14.09
N THR A 31 -46.30 -31.65 13.71
CA THR A 31 -45.20 -31.21 14.58
C THR A 31 -45.13 -29.68 14.64
N GLU A 32 -44.77 -29.12 15.80
CA GLU A 32 -44.46 -27.68 15.92
C GLU A 32 -43.27 -27.32 15.03
N VAL A 33 -43.38 -26.22 14.28
CA VAL A 33 -42.35 -25.76 13.34
C VAL A 33 -41.68 -24.50 13.88
N SER A 34 -40.36 -24.42 13.71
CA SER A 34 -39.59 -23.22 14.02
C SER A 34 -39.81 -22.16 12.94
N VAL A 35 -40.16 -20.95 13.36
CA VAL A 35 -40.23 -19.75 12.53
C VAL A 35 -38.98 -18.92 12.78
N TYR A 36 -38.22 -18.65 11.72
CA TYR A 36 -37.04 -17.79 11.71
C TYR A 36 -37.34 -16.52 10.90
N THR A 37 -36.56 -15.47 11.09
CA THR A 37 -36.73 -14.17 10.43
C THR A 37 -35.58 -13.86 9.47
N LEU A 38 -35.89 -13.26 8.31
CA LEU A 38 -34.92 -12.70 7.38
C LEU A 38 -35.22 -11.21 7.16
N TYR A 39 -34.30 -10.35 7.62
CA TYR A 39 -34.34 -8.92 7.40
C TYR A 39 -33.51 -8.55 6.18
N THR A 40 -34.13 -7.94 5.17
CA THR A 40 -33.48 -7.53 3.91
C THR A 40 -34.21 -6.36 3.25
N ILE A 41 -33.73 -5.93 2.09
CA ILE A 41 -34.19 -4.75 1.37
C ILE A 41 -34.99 -5.15 0.14
N VAL A 42 -36.03 -4.38 -0.18
CA VAL A 42 -36.86 -4.57 -1.37
C VAL A 42 -37.03 -3.25 -2.13
N ASP A 43 -37.23 -3.32 -3.44
CA ASP A 43 -37.49 -2.15 -4.29
C ASP A 43 -38.82 -1.47 -3.93
N GLU A 44 -38.84 -0.13 -4.00
CA GLU A 44 -39.98 0.71 -3.61
C GLU A 44 -41.29 0.36 -4.34
N ALA A 45 -41.22 -0.21 -5.54
CA ALA A 45 -42.41 -0.61 -6.28
C ALA A 45 -43.08 -1.86 -5.69
N THR A 46 -42.39 -2.62 -4.84
CA THR A 46 -42.88 -3.89 -4.31
C THR A 46 -43.91 -3.68 -3.22
N SER A 47 -45.07 -4.33 -3.36
CA SER A 47 -46.16 -4.22 -2.38
C SER A 47 -46.03 -5.25 -1.25
N PRO A 48 -46.59 -4.98 -0.05
CA PRO A 48 -46.66 -5.97 1.03
C PRO A 48 -47.34 -7.28 0.63
N GLU A 49 -48.37 -7.20 -0.21
CA GLU A 49 -49.05 -8.36 -0.79
C GLU A 49 -48.08 -9.22 -1.63
N ALA A 50 -47.24 -8.59 -2.45
CA ALA A 50 -46.26 -9.31 -3.26
C ALA A 50 -45.20 -10.00 -2.38
N ILE A 51 -44.77 -9.36 -1.28
CA ILE A 51 -43.88 -9.96 -0.28
C ILE A 51 -44.51 -11.22 0.31
N ARG A 52 -45.77 -11.17 0.76
CA ARG A 52 -46.49 -12.34 1.31
C ARG A 52 -46.66 -13.47 0.30
N GLN A 53 -46.89 -13.14 -0.97
CA GLN A 53 -46.99 -14.14 -2.04
C GLN A 53 -45.67 -14.88 -2.26
N VAL A 54 -44.54 -14.16 -2.20
CA VAL A 54 -43.21 -14.74 -2.25
C VAL A 54 -42.92 -15.54 -0.99
N GLU A 55 -43.22 -15.01 0.19
CA GLU A 55 -43.08 -15.69 1.48
C GLU A 55 -43.84 -17.02 1.54
N LEU A 56 -45.10 -17.04 1.08
CA LEU A 56 -45.89 -18.26 0.98
C LEU A 56 -45.22 -19.29 0.07
N SER A 57 -44.74 -18.85 -1.09
CA SER A 57 -44.09 -19.72 -2.08
C SER A 57 -42.76 -20.27 -1.57
N LEU A 58 -41.98 -19.42 -0.90
CA LEU A 58 -40.73 -19.74 -0.25
C LEU A 58 -40.93 -20.78 0.86
N ASN A 59 -41.90 -20.55 1.73
CA ASN A 59 -42.19 -21.44 2.85
C ASN A 59 -42.76 -22.79 2.40
N ARG A 60 -43.45 -22.85 1.27
CA ARG A 60 -43.79 -24.13 0.61
C ARG A 60 -42.56 -24.90 0.14
N ILE A 61 -41.40 -24.28 -0.02
CA ILE A 61 -40.17 -24.98 -0.37
C ILE A 61 -39.41 -25.34 0.90
N LEU A 62 -39.13 -24.34 1.75
CA LEU A 62 -38.33 -24.50 2.97
C LEU A 62 -38.97 -25.46 3.97
N PHE A 63 -40.29 -25.44 4.12
CA PHE A 63 -40.97 -26.35 5.05
C PHE A 63 -40.76 -27.81 4.66
N TYR A 64 -40.96 -28.19 3.39
CA TYR A 64 -40.82 -29.59 2.98
C TYR A 64 -39.35 -30.04 2.89
N ARG A 65 -38.41 -29.12 2.60
CA ARG A 65 -36.98 -29.44 2.50
C ARG A 65 -36.29 -29.48 3.86
N LEU A 66 -36.50 -28.46 4.67
CA LEU A 66 -35.76 -28.24 5.92
C LEU A 66 -36.63 -28.39 7.18
N GLY A 67 -37.96 -28.38 7.06
CA GLY A 67 -38.87 -28.43 8.22
C GLY A 67 -38.95 -27.11 8.98
N VAL A 68 -38.65 -25.99 8.32
CA VAL A 68 -38.60 -24.64 8.92
C VAL A 68 -39.48 -23.67 8.15
N ILE A 69 -39.82 -22.55 8.77
CA ILE A 69 -40.48 -21.40 8.17
C ILE A 69 -39.54 -20.20 8.25
N LEU A 70 -39.52 -19.39 7.20
CA LEU A 70 -38.83 -18.11 7.13
C LEU A 70 -39.86 -16.99 6.95
N ASP A 71 -39.88 -16.07 7.91
CA ASP A 71 -40.66 -14.84 7.95
C ASP A 71 -39.83 -13.70 7.32
N LEU A 72 -40.35 -13.10 6.25
CA LEU A 72 -39.66 -12.09 5.44
C LEU A 72 -39.97 -10.68 5.96
N GLN A 73 -38.97 -10.06 6.56
CA GLN A 73 -39.04 -8.68 7.06
C GLN A 73 -38.31 -7.76 6.06
N MET A 74 -39.07 -7.25 5.10
CA MET A 74 -38.53 -6.48 3.97
C MET A 74 -39.03 -5.04 4.00
N VAL A 75 -38.11 -4.09 3.94
CA VAL A 75 -38.38 -2.64 3.83
C VAL A 75 -37.56 -2.03 2.70
N THR A 76 -37.84 -0.77 2.35
CA THR A 76 -37.05 -0.07 1.34
C THR A 76 -35.64 0.24 1.84
N GLU A 77 -34.72 0.50 0.91
CA GLU A 77 -33.31 0.76 1.23
C GLU A 77 -33.14 1.96 2.20
N ASP A 78 -33.91 3.03 1.98
CA ASP A 78 -33.90 4.26 2.79
C ASP A 78 -34.45 4.05 4.22
N GLU A 79 -35.26 3.00 4.44
CA GLU A 79 -35.88 2.69 5.73
C GLU A 79 -35.11 1.60 6.51
N TYR A 80 -34.22 0.86 5.84
CA TYR A 80 -33.67 -0.39 6.36
C TYR A 80 -32.81 -0.21 7.62
N ASP A 81 -31.89 0.75 7.61
CA ASP A 81 -30.93 0.90 8.71
C ASP A 81 -31.62 1.32 10.02
N GLU A 82 -32.61 2.23 9.97
CA GLU A 82 -33.42 2.59 11.14
C GLU A 82 -34.28 1.40 11.61
N PHE A 83 -34.87 0.66 10.65
CA PHE A 83 -35.71 -0.50 10.94
C PHE A 83 -34.94 -1.63 11.65
N ILE A 84 -33.77 -2.03 11.12
CA ILE A 84 -33.00 -3.13 11.70
C ILE A 84 -32.39 -2.75 13.05
N ASN A 85 -31.89 -1.52 13.20
CA ASN A 85 -31.36 -1.05 14.48
C ASN A 85 -32.45 -1.05 15.56
N GLY A 86 -33.67 -0.58 15.24
CA GLY A 86 -34.81 -0.66 16.15
C GLY A 86 -35.16 -2.09 16.56
N LYS A 87 -35.05 -3.05 15.62
CA LYS A 87 -35.32 -4.48 15.90
C LYS A 87 -34.24 -5.14 16.74
N LEU A 88 -32.98 -4.76 16.56
CA LEU A 88 -31.87 -5.20 17.42
C LEU A 88 -32.02 -4.64 18.84
N THR A 89 -32.39 -3.36 19.00
CA THR A 89 -32.69 -2.79 20.31
C THR A 89 -33.88 -3.49 21.00
N GLU A 90 -34.97 -3.76 20.26
CA GLU A 90 -36.12 -4.50 20.79
C GLU A 90 -35.73 -5.91 21.28
N LEU A 91 -34.80 -6.56 20.57
CA LEU A 91 -34.26 -7.86 20.97
C LEU A 91 -33.39 -7.75 22.23
N ASP A 92 -32.51 -6.76 22.30
CA ASP A 92 -31.62 -6.53 23.45
C ASP A 92 -32.43 -6.24 24.73
N ASP A 93 -33.43 -5.35 24.64
CA ASP A 93 -34.35 -5.05 25.74
C ASP A 93 -35.07 -6.31 26.23
N TYR A 94 -35.58 -7.12 25.30
CA TYR A 94 -36.23 -8.40 25.63
C TYR A 94 -35.29 -9.39 26.32
N LEU A 95 -34.03 -9.49 25.88
CA LEU A 95 -33.03 -10.39 26.47
C LEU A 95 -32.65 -9.93 27.88
N ALA A 96 -32.45 -8.63 28.08
CA ALA A 96 -32.17 -8.04 29.39
C ALA A 96 -33.35 -8.26 30.37
N ASP A 97 -34.59 -8.09 29.92
CA ASP A 97 -35.78 -8.36 30.72
C ASP A 97 -35.91 -9.84 31.08
N LYS A 98 -35.61 -10.74 30.14
CA LYS A 98 -35.68 -12.19 30.36
C LYS A 98 -34.63 -12.68 31.36
N GLU A 99 -33.44 -12.08 31.37
CA GLU A 99 -32.41 -12.37 32.38
C GLU A 99 -32.90 -11.97 33.78
N ASN A 100 -33.57 -10.82 33.90
CA ASN A 100 -34.11 -10.30 35.15
C ASN A 100 -35.43 -10.97 35.60
N ASN A 101 -36.23 -11.47 34.67
CA ASN A 101 -37.50 -12.15 34.94
C ASN A 101 -37.71 -13.38 34.01
N PRO A 102 -37.25 -14.57 34.44
CA PRO A 102 -37.31 -15.79 33.63
C PRO A 102 -38.73 -16.30 33.30
N TYR A 103 -39.78 -15.69 33.88
CA TYR A 103 -41.19 -16.13 33.74
C TYR A 103 -42.05 -15.22 32.85
N ALA A 104 -41.46 -14.26 32.14
CA ALA A 104 -42.17 -13.30 31.29
C ALA A 104 -42.84 -13.92 30.04
N GLU A 105 -42.58 -15.19 29.69
CA GLU A 105 -42.96 -15.82 28.41
C GLU A 105 -44.45 -16.18 28.22
N ASN A 106 -45.35 -15.89 29.15
CA ASN A 106 -46.74 -16.36 29.06
C ASN A 106 -47.70 -15.34 28.43
N ILE A 107 -47.61 -15.14 27.12
CA ILE A 107 -48.72 -14.61 26.32
C ILE A 107 -49.05 -15.64 25.23
N GLU A 108 -50.18 -16.34 25.41
CA GLU A 108 -50.71 -17.30 24.43
C GLU A 108 -51.34 -16.50 23.27
N LEU A 109 -50.52 -16.09 22.29
CA LEU A 109 -50.98 -15.28 21.14
C LEU A 109 -51.89 -16.05 20.17
N TYR A 110 -51.79 -17.38 20.14
CA TYR A 110 -52.59 -18.23 19.25
C TYR A 110 -53.16 -19.45 19.99
N PRO A 111 -54.43 -19.82 19.76
CA PRO A 111 -54.95 -21.08 20.27
C PRO A 111 -54.38 -22.24 19.44
N GLY A 112 -53.36 -22.92 19.95
CA GLY A 112 -52.80 -24.17 19.39
C GLY A 112 -51.32 -24.11 18.94
N VAL A 113 -50.79 -25.27 18.55
CA VAL A 113 -49.41 -25.45 18.06
C VAL A 113 -49.24 -24.81 16.67
N MET A 114 -48.17 -24.04 16.45
CA MET A 114 -47.80 -23.53 15.12
C MET A 114 -47.18 -24.66 14.28
N THR A 115 -48.02 -25.36 13.53
CA THR A 115 -47.61 -26.37 12.55
C THR A 115 -47.37 -25.71 11.19
N GLY A 116 -46.56 -26.31 10.31
CA GLY A 116 -46.28 -25.76 8.97
C GLY A 116 -47.56 -25.48 8.16
N ASP A 117 -48.50 -26.43 8.12
CA ASP A 117 -49.80 -26.26 7.46
C ASP A 117 -50.58 -25.04 7.99
N ARG A 118 -50.46 -24.72 9.28
CA ARG A 118 -51.15 -23.59 9.87
C ARG A 118 -50.51 -22.26 9.47
N VAL A 119 -49.19 -22.21 9.36
CA VAL A 119 -48.49 -21.02 8.87
C VAL A 119 -48.78 -20.80 7.39
N LEU A 120 -48.79 -21.86 6.58
CA LEU A 120 -49.20 -21.78 5.19
C LEU A 120 -50.65 -21.32 5.05
N ASP A 121 -51.57 -21.79 5.91
CA ASP A 121 -52.96 -21.32 5.94
C ASP A 121 -53.05 -19.82 6.32
N ILE A 122 -52.24 -19.33 7.26
CA ILE A 122 -52.18 -17.91 7.64
C ILE A 122 -51.81 -17.05 6.42
N LEU A 123 -50.72 -17.42 5.75
CA LEU A 123 -50.23 -16.73 4.55
C LEU A 123 -51.21 -16.83 3.36
N GLU A 124 -51.87 -17.98 3.17
CA GLU A 124 -52.90 -18.16 2.13
C GLU A 124 -54.13 -17.27 2.34
N ASN A 125 -54.38 -16.83 3.58
CA ASN A 125 -55.45 -15.90 3.92
C ASN A 125 -55.00 -14.43 3.97
N ASP A 126 -53.77 -14.14 3.50
CA ASP A 126 -53.19 -12.80 3.48
C ASP A 126 -53.03 -12.19 4.90
N GLU A 127 -52.72 -13.04 5.88
CA GLU A 127 -52.42 -12.65 7.26
C GLU A 127 -50.91 -12.77 7.54
N ASP A 128 -50.34 -11.84 8.32
CA ASP A 128 -48.93 -11.85 8.68
C ASP A 128 -48.63 -12.88 9.80
N ILE A 129 -47.43 -13.44 9.80
CA ILE A 129 -46.97 -14.33 10.86
C ILE A 129 -46.72 -13.51 12.13
N VAL A 130 -47.43 -13.78 13.22
CA VAL A 130 -47.15 -13.11 14.51
C VAL A 130 -46.17 -13.94 15.32
N LEU A 131 -45.00 -13.35 15.61
CA LEU A 131 -43.94 -13.96 16.40
C LEU A 131 -44.31 -13.98 17.89
N LYS A 132 -43.89 -15.03 18.61
CA LYS A 132 -44.15 -15.19 20.05
C LYS A 132 -43.36 -14.22 20.94
N ARG A 133 -42.27 -13.66 20.39
CA ARG A 133 -41.33 -12.74 21.04
C ARG A 133 -40.62 -11.91 19.96
N PRO A 134 -40.01 -10.77 20.33
CA PRO A 134 -39.06 -10.10 19.46
C PRO A 134 -37.97 -11.08 19.01
N ARG A 135 -37.71 -11.13 17.70
CA ARG A 135 -36.78 -12.07 17.10
C ARG A 135 -36.07 -11.46 15.90
N VAL A 136 -34.76 -11.62 15.88
CA VAL A 136 -33.87 -11.36 14.75
C VAL A 136 -33.00 -12.60 14.59
N ASP A 137 -33.06 -13.25 13.43
CA ASP A 137 -32.29 -14.49 13.16
C ASP A 137 -31.26 -14.30 12.04
N ILE A 138 -31.68 -13.74 10.90
CA ILE A 138 -30.82 -13.37 9.77
C ILE A 138 -31.09 -11.92 9.45
N PHE A 139 -30.04 -11.10 9.40
CA PHE A 139 -30.16 -9.72 8.97
C PHE A 139 -28.99 -9.31 8.09
N LEU A 140 -29.29 -8.45 7.12
CA LEU A 140 -28.29 -7.84 6.26
C LEU A 140 -27.57 -6.73 7.03
N VAL A 141 -26.23 -6.78 7.04
CA VAL A 141 -25.35 -5.67 7.43
C VAL A 141 -24.73 -5.10 6.15
N ARG A 142 -24.77 -3.78 6.02
CA ARG A 142 -24.27 -3.04 4.87
C ARG A 142 -23.02 -2.28 5.26
N GLY A 143 -21.91 -2.55 4.58
CA GLY A 143 -20.62 -1.95 4.86
C GLY A 143 -19.80 -2.69 5.93
N TYR A 144 -18.51 -2.43 5.91
CA TYR A 144 -17.54 -3.11 6.76
C TYR A 144 -17.48 -2.54 8.18
N ASP A 145 -17.73 -1.24 8.36
CA ASP A 145 -17.67 -0.57 9.67
C ASP A 145 -18.65 -1.20 10.67
N ASP A 146 -19.93 -1.28 10.30
CA ASP A 146 -20.97 -1.88 11.14
C ASP A 146 -20.72 -3.37 11.38
N TYR A 147 -20.24 -4.09 10.37
CA TYR A 147 -19.89 -5.50 10.52
C TYR A 147 -18.78 -5.70 11.56
N TYR A 148 -17.68 -4.96 11.43
CA TYR A 148 -16.55 -5.08 12.34
C TYR A 148 -16.93 -4.65 13.75
N LYS A 149 -17.69 -3.56 13.89
CA LYS A 149 -18.20 -3.09 15.18
C LYS A 149 -19.03 -4.17 15.88
N LEU A 150 -20.04 -4.72 15.19
CA LEU A 150 -20.90 -5.76 15.77
C LEU A 150 -20.12 -7.04 16.09
N ALA A 151 -19.14 -7.41 15.27
CA ALA A 151 -18.27 -8.55 15.54
C ALA A 151 -17.34 -8.32 16.75
N SER A 152 -16.76 -7.12 16.88
CA SER A 152 -15.86 -6.78 18.00
C SER A 152 -16.60 -6.62 19.32
N GLU A 153 -17.85 -6.15 19.29
CA GLU A 153 -18.74 -6.06 20.46
C GLU A 153 -19.34 -7.44 20.85
N GLU A 154 -18.93 -8.53 20.20
CA GLU A 154 -19.45 -9.89 20.40
C GLU A 154 -20.97 -10.03 20.20
N LYS A 155 -21.59 -9.11 19.43
CA LYS A 155 -23.03 -9.13 19.12
C LYS A 155 -23.41 -10.13 18.04
N LEU A 156 -22.43 -10.71 17.34
CA LEU A 156 -22.63 -11.67 16.26
C LEU A 156 -22.24 -13.10 16.66
N ALA A 157 -22.98 -14.09 16.16
CA ALA A 157 -22.68 -15.49 16.36
C ALA A 157 -21.42 -15.92 15.59
N GLN A 158 -20.52 -16.68 16.24
CA GLN A 158 -19.37 -17.29 15.58
C GLN A 158 -19.82 -18.49 14.72
N LEU A 159 -19.42 -18.53 13.43
CA LEU A 159 -20.00 -19.44 12.43
C LEU A 159 -19.09 -20.60 12.00
N ASP A 160 -17.80 -20.62 12.37
CA ASP A 160 -16.80 -21.53 11.79
C ASP A 160 -17.18 -23.02 11.89
N GLU A 161 -17.68 -23.48 13.05
CA GLU A 161 -18.12 -24.86 13.23
C GLU A 161 -19.30 -25.21 12.31
N LYS A 162 -20.28 -24.32 12.21
CA LYS A 162 -21.49 -24.52 11.39
C LYS A 162 -21.20 -24.44 9.90
N LEU A 163 -20.30 -23.55 9.48
CA LEU A 163 -19.84 -23.47 8.09
C LEU A 163 -19.00 -24.69 7.68
N ASN A 164 -18.33 -25.36 8.62
CA ASN A 164 -17.62 -26.62 8.36
C ASN A 164 -18.56 -27.82 8.21
N ASN A 165 -19.75 -27.75 8.80
CA ASN A 165 -20.72 -28.84 8.86
C ASN A 165 -21.92 -28.55 7.94
N GLU A 166 -22.90 -27.78 8.41
CA GLU A 166 -24.15 -27.50 7.71
C GLU A 166 -23.98 -26.56 6.52
N GLY A 167 -23.06 -25.59 6.59
CA GLY A 167 -22.79 -24.60 5.53
C GLY A 167 -21.67 -25.00 4.57
N LYS A 168 -21.33 -26.29 4.45
CA LYS A 168 -20.14 -26.73 3.71
C LYS A 168 -20.14 -26.31 2.24
N GLU A 169 -21.30 -26.24 1.60
CA GLU A 169 -21.43 -25.88 0.18
C GLU A 169 -21.17 -24.39 -0.07
N LEU A 170 -21.40 -23.53 0.95
CA LEU A 170 -21.05 -22.10 0.90
C LEU A 170 -19.57 -21.88 0.59
N LYS A 171 -18.70 -22.83 0.98
CA LYS A 171 -17.26 -22.75 0.67
C LYS A 171 -16.98 -22.80 -0.84
N SER A 172 -17.79 -23.53 -1.60
CA SER A 172 -17.69 -23.58 -3.06
C SER A 172 -18.56 -22.54 -3.76
N ALA A 173 -19.66 -22.12 -3.13
CA ALA A 173 -20.59 -21.16 -3.71
C ALA A 173 -20.05 -19.72 -3.63
N ILE A 174 -19.36 -19.37 -2.54
CA ILE A 174 -18.84 -18.02 -2.30
C ILE A 174 -17.35 -17.98 -2.61
N HIS A 175 -16.92 -16.96 -3.35
CA HIS A 175 -15.52 -16.77 -3.70
C HIS A 175 -14.63 -16.69 -2.44
N THR A 176 -13.45 -17.31 -2.51
CA THR A 176 -12.52 -17.43 -1.36
C THR A 176 -12.15 -16.06 -0.79
N THR A 177 -11.86 -15.07 -1.63
CA THR A 177 -11.51 -13.72 -1.18
C THR A 177 -12.61 -13.06 -0.34
N LEU A 178 -13.88 -13.22 -0.71
CA LEU A 178 -15.00 -12.70 0.07
C LEU A 178 -15.10 -13.42 1.42
N ARG A 179 -15.01 -14.76 1.41
CA ARG A 179 -15.05 -15.58 2.62
C ARG A 179 -13.90 -15.28 3.59
N ASP A 180 -12.73 -14.94 3.08
CA ASP A 180 -11.58 -14.62 3.91
C ASP A 180 -11.64 -13.17 4.41
N ALA A 181 -12.22 -12.24 3.66
CA ALA A 181 -12.39 -10.84 4.06
C ALA A 181 -13.25 -10.66 5.33
N VAL A 182 -14.28 -11.48 5.51
CA VAL A 182 -15.17 -11.39 6.69
C VAL A 182 -14.56 -11.93 7.98
N LYS A 183 -13.30 -12.37 8.00
CA LYS A 183 -12.68 -12.89 9.22
C LYS A 183 -12.30 -11.77 10.18
N VAL A 184 -12.73 -11.88 11.43
CA VAL A 184 -12.32 -11.03 12.55
C VAL A 184 -11.64 -11.93 13.57
N ASN A 185 -10.39 -11.64 13.94
CA ASN A 185 -9.62 -12.49 14.86
C ASN A 185 -9.54 -13.97 14.42
N ASN A 186 -9.40 -14.19 13.11
CA ASN A 186 -9.35 -15.51 12.47
C ASN A 186 -10.64 -16.35 12.69
N LYS A 187 -11.76 -15.70 13.02
CA LYS A 187 -13.09 -16.28 13.19
C LYS A 187 -14.07 -15.64 12.22
N THR A 188 -15.10 -16.39 11.85
CA THR A 188 -16.13 -15.92 10.91
C THR A 188 -17.40 -15.53 11.66
N TYR A 189 -17.88 -14.30 11.48
CA TYR A 189 -19.09 -13.77 12.15
C TYR A 189 -20.23 -13.39 11.19
N GLY A 190 -19.99 -13.52 9.89
CA GLY A 190 -20.97 -13.24 8.85
C GLY A 190 -20.72 -14.06 7.58
N ILE A 191 -21.73 -14.12 6.73
CA ILE A 191 -21.69 -14.81 5.43
C ILE A 191 -21.79 -13.74 4.34
N PRO A 192 -20.70 -13.46 3.60
CA PRO A 192 -20.70 -12.38 2.62
C PRO A 192 -21.54 -12.75 1.40
N ILE A 193 -22.19 -11.75 0.81
CA ILE A 193 -22.97 -11.94 -0.41
C ILE A 193 -22.03 -12.13 -1.61
N ASN A 194 -22.18 -13.24 -2.34
CA ASN A 194 -21.28 -13.56 -3.45
C ASN A 194 -21.61 -12.71 -4.69
N THR A 195 -20.74 -11.74 -4.95
CA THR A 195 -20.87 -10.70 -5.97
C THR A 195 -19.57 -10.55 -6.77
N ALA A 196 -19.57 -9.68 -7.78
CA ALA A 196 -18.36 -9.30 -8.49
C ALA A 196 -17.39 -8.54 -7.56
N ILE A 197 -16.11 -8.88 -7.62
CA ILE A 197 -15.04 -8.32 -6.80
C ILE A 197 -14.29 -7.27 -7.61
N GLY A 198 -14.22 -6.05 -7.07
CA GLY A 198 -13.54 -4.91 -7.69
C GLY A 198 -14.07 -4.56 -9.07
N GLU A 199 -13.32 -3.74 -9.79
CA GLU A 199 -13.60 -3.36 -11.18
C GLU A 199 -12.30 -3.31 -11.97
N TYR A 200 -12.37 -3.50 -13.29
CA TYR A 200 -11.21 -3.25 -14.14
C TYR A 200 -10.99 -1.75 -14.28
N SER A 201 -9.75 -1.28 -14.11
CA SER A 201 -9.38 0.06 -14.60
C SER A 201 -9.01 -0.06 -16.08
N GLN A 202 -9.51 0.86 -16.90
CA GLN A 202 -9.31 0.88 -18.34
C GLN A 202 -8.90 2.27 -18.81
N LEU A 203 -7.95 2.32 -19.74
CA LEU A 203 -7.67 3.50 -20.54
C LEU A 203 -8.63 3.50 -21.73
N VAL A 204 -9.55 4.45 -21.76
CA VAL A 204 -10.60 4.57 -22.77
C VAL A 204 -10.27 5.73 -23.69
N PHE A 205 -10.13 5.45 -24.98
CA PHE A 205 -9.65 6.38 -26.00
C PHE A 205 -10.74 6.71 -27.00
N ASP A 206 -10.86 7.99 -27.37
CA ASP A 206 -11.69 8.40 -28.50
C ASP A 206 -11.06 7.90 -29.81
N LYS A 207 -11.80 7.04 -30.52
CA LYS A 207 -11.30 6.36 -31.72
C LYS A 207 -11.02 7.31 -32.88
N GLU A 208 -11.81 8.37 -33.05
CA GLU A 208 -11.59 9.39 -34.09
C GLU A 208 -10.26 10.12 -33.85
N LEU A 209 -9.95 10.39 -32.58
CA LEU A 209 -8.69 11.06 -32.21
C LEU A 209 -7.48 10.11 -32.36
N LEU A 210 -7.60 8.83 -31.99
CA LEU A 210 -6.55 7.84 -32.26
C LEU A 210 -6.19 7.78 -33.75
N GLU A 211 -7.20 7.72 -34.63
CA GLU A 211 -7.01 7.70 -36.09
C GLU A 211 -6.40 9.01 -36.60
N LYS A 212 -6.89 10.16 -36.09
CA LYS A 212 -6.39 11.50 -36.48
C LYS A 212 -4.90 11.67 -36.18
N TYR A 213 -4.44 11.21 -35.01
CA TYR A 213 -3.05 11.37 -34.58
C TYR A 213 -2.17 10.14 -34.83
N ASN A 214 -2.72 9.10 -35.48
CA ASN A 214 -2.03 7.86 -35.85
C ASN A 214 -1.36 7.19 -34.63
N VAL A 215 -2.14 7.02 -33.55
CA VAL A 215 -1.70 6.40 -32.30
C VAL A 215 -1.85 4.88 -32.39
N ASN A 216 -0.81 4.16 -32.01
CA ASN A 216 -0.86 2.70 -31.88
C ASN A 216 -1.06 2.31 -30.41
N LEU A 217 -2.23 1.76 -30.06
CA LEU A 217 -2.53 1.36 -28.68
C LEU A 217 -1.58 0.26 -28.17
N ASP A 218 -0.97 -0.54 -29.04
CA ASP A 218 -0.01 -1.56 -28.62
C ASP A 218 1.22 -0.97 -27.94
N THR A 219 1.55 0.30 -28.19
CA THR A 219 2.70 0.98 -27.61
C THR A 219 2.40 1.67 -26.28
N ILE A 220 1.14 1.72 -25.84
CA ILE A 220 0.75 2.35 -24.59
C ILE A 220 0.71 1.27 -23.50
N LYS A 221 1.57 1.40 -22.50
CA LYS A 221 1.66 0.49 -21.32
C LYS A 221 1.60 1.25 -20.01
N THR A 222 2.04 2.50 -19.98
CA THR A 222 2.02 3.35 -18.79
C THR A 222 1.39 4.71 -19.09
N LEU A 223 1.18 5.53 -18.06
CA LEU A 223 0.68 6.90 -18.24
C LEU A 223 1.70 7.81 -18.93
N GLU A 224 3.00 7.56 -18.73
CA GLU A 224 4.09 8.27 -19.40
C GLU A 224 4.03 8.10 -20.93
N ASP A 225 3.64 6.91 -21.41
CA ASP A 225 3.50 6.63 -22.85
C ASP A 225 2.44 7.52 -23.53
N LEU A 226 1.54 8.14 -22.74
CA LEU A 226 0.53 9.07 -23.26
C LEU A 226 1.12 10.44 -23.61
N GLU A 227 2.30 10.82 -23.10
CA GLU A 227 2.78 12.21 -23.14
C GLU A 227 2.82 12.82 -24.56
N ASP A 228 3.30 12.08 -25.56
CA ASP A 228 3.35 12.53 -26.96
C ASP A 228 1.93 12.71 -27.55
N TYR A 229 1.02 11.79 -27.23
CA TYR A 229 -0.37 11.87 -27.69
C TYR A 229 -1.10 13.06 -27.07
N LEU A 230 -0.98 13.24 -25.76
CA LEU A 230 -1.56 14.38 -25.03
C LEU A 230 -1.02 15.71 -25.55
N GLY A 231 0.28 15.78 -25.85
CA GLY A 231 0.92 16.94 -26.44
C GLY A 231 0.35 17.33 -27.81
N LYS A 232 0.12 16.35 -28.70
CA LYS A 232 -0.52 16.58 -30.00
C LYS A 232 -1.93 17.11 -29.87
N VAL A 233 -2.73 16.52 -28.98
CA VAL A 233 -4.11 16.96 -28.71
C VAL A 233 -4.12 18.39 -28.17
N LYS A 234 -3.26 18.68 -27.18
CA LYS A 234 -3.17 20.01 -26.57
C LYS A 234 -2.75 21.09 -27.57
N ALA A 235 -1.79 20.78 -28.45
CA ALA A 235 -1.34 21.71 -29.49
C ALA A 235 -2.49 22.05 -30.47
N ASP A 236 -3.30 21.07 -30.85
CA ASP A 236 -4.43 21.26 -31.77
C ASP A 236 -5.58 22.08 -31.14
N ASN A 237 -5.79 21.99 -29.82
CA ASN A 237 -6.80 22.78 -29.09
C ASN A 237 -6.57 24.31 -29.15
N THR A 238 -5.40 24.76 -29.59
CA THR A 238 -5.11 26.20 -29.76
C THR A 238 -5.76 26.80 -31.02
N GLY A 239 -6.28 25.96 -31.91
CA GLY A 239 -7.11 26.35 -33.06
C GLY A 239 -8.59 26.42 -32.69
N ALA A 240 -9.37 27.26 -33.38
CA ALA A 240 -10.77 27.61 -33.06
C ALA A 240 -11.82 26.47 -33.20
N THR A 241 -11.45 25.21 -33.01
CA THR A 241 -12.34 24.06 -33.20
C THR A 241 -11.92 22.91 -32.27
N THR A 242 -12.82 22.56 -31.36
CA THR A 242 -12.85 21.40 -30.44
C THR A 242 -12.19 21.63 -29.07
N ASP A 243 -13.03 21.74 -28.04
CA ASP A 243 -12.66 21.74 -26.62
C ASP A 243 -12.53 20.27 -26.18
N VAL A 244 -11.38 19.65 -26.50
CA VAL A 244 -11.09 18.24 -26.15
C VAL A 244 -10.15 18.21 -24.96
N VAL A 245 -10.54 17.56 -23.88
CA VAL A 245 -9.64 17.38 -22.74
C VAL A 245 -8.58 16.32 -23.07
N PRO A 246 -7.27 16.60 -22.95
CA PRO A 246 -6.25 15.61 -23.31
C PRO A 246 -6.35 14.35 -22.45
N LEU A 247 -6.29 14.47 -21.13
CA LEU A 247 -6.43 13.37 -20.18
C LEU A 247 -7.52 13.73 -19.15
N LEU A 248 -8.54 12.89 -19.06
CA LEU A 248 -9.62 13.02 -18.08
C LEU A 248 -9.53 11.88 -17.06
N ASN A 249 -9.55 12.23 -15.77
CA ASN A 249 -9.35 11.34 -14.62
C ASN A 249 -7.96 10.69 -14.57
N THR A 250 -7.51 10.43 -13.35
CA THR A 250 -6.27 9.71 -13.07
C THR A 250 -6.54 8.69 -11.96
N ILE A 251 -5.77 7.61 -11.93
CA ILE A 251 -5.83 6.62 -10.85
C ILE A 251 -4.41 6.29 -10.44
N VAL A 252 -4.22 6.06 -9.14
CA VAL A 252 -2.94 5.61 -8.61
C VAL A 252 -2.56 4.27 -9.26
N PRO A 253 -1.26 4.01 -9.51
CA PRO A 253 -0.82 2.70 -9.96
C PRO A 253 -1.31 1.57 -9.04
N SER A 254 -1.79 0.47 -9.63
CA SER A 254 -2.48 -0.63 -8.91
C SER A 254 -1.61 -1.40 -7.90
N ASP A 255 -0.30 -1.22 -7.93
CA ASP A 255 0.64 -1.81 -6.97
C ASP A 255 0.93 -0.89 -5.78
N ILE A 256 0.38 0.31 -5.75
CA ILE A 256 0.33 1.17 -4.56
C ILE A 256 -0.90 0.79 -3.76
N ASN A 257 -0.69 0.25 -2.56
CA ASN A 257 -1.76 -0.29 -1.72
C ASN A 257 -1.81 0.45 -0.39
N PHE A 258 -2.61 1.51 -0.34
CA PHE A 258 -2.85 2.24 0.90
C PHE A 258 -3.51 1.33 1.94
N ILE A 259 -3.18 1.53 3.22
CA ILE A 259 -3.64 0.63 4.27
C ILE A 259 -5.10 0.89 4.69
N VAL A 260 -5.59 2.12 4.51
CA VAL A 260 -6.98 2.53 4.83
C VAL A 260 -7.73 2.92 3.56
N ASN A 261 -7.48 4.13 3.05
CA ASN A 261 -8.10 4.71 1.86
C ASN A 261 -7.04 5.36 0.97
N GLU A 262 -7.40 5.70 -0.27
CA GLU A 262 -6.50 6.41 -1.18
C GLU A 262 -5.97 7.70 -0.54
N GLY A 263 -4.66 7.92 -0.65
CA GLY A 263 -3.97 9.07 -0.04
C GLY A 263 -3.61 8.91 1.43
N PHE A 264 -4.01 7.81 2.09
CA PHE A 264 -3.57 7.57 3.45
C PHE A 264 -2.03 7.53 3.54
N PRO A 265 -1.40 8.11 4.57
CA PRO A 265 0.06 8.26 4.65
C PRO A 265 0.84 6.96 4.93
N ALA A 266 0.18 5.81 4.88
CA ALA A 266 0.79 4.49 4.96
C ALA A 266 0.33 3.59 3.81
N LEU A 267 1.27 2.81 3.27
CA LEU A 267 0.98 1.76 2.29
C LEU A 267 1.62 0.43 2.70
N VAL A 268 1.10 -0.66 2.15
CA VAL A 268 1.66 -2.00 2.31
C VAL A 268 2.52 -2.34 1.09
N THR A 269 3.77 -2.71 1.32
CA THR A 269 4.71 -3.20 0.30
C THR A 269 5.46 -4.41 0.84
N ASN A 270 5.54 -5.49 0.06
CA ASN A 270 6.22 -6.74 0.46
C ASN A 270 5.80 -7.28 1.86
N GLY A 271 4.54 -7.10 2.26
CA GLY A 271 4.02 -7.53 3.57
C GLY A 271 4.35 -6.57 4.73
N GLU A 272 5.05 -5.47 4.47
CA GLU A 272 5.42 -4.46 5.46
C GLU A 272 4.63 -3.17 5.22
N VAL A 273 4.27 -2.48 6.31
CA VAL A 273 3.68 -1.14 6.21
C VAL A 273 4.80 -0.11 6.24
N ILE A 274 4.81 0.77 5.23
CA ILE A 274 5.80 1.85 5.10
C ILE A 274 5.11 3.21 4.94
N ASP A 275 5.88 4.28 5.11
CA ASP A 275 5.44 5.63 4.77
C ASP A 275 5.14 5.70 3.26
N ALA A 276 3.89 5.96 2.92
CA ALA A 276 3.44 6.05 1.54
C ALA A 276 4.20 7.12 0.76
N TYR A 277 4.52 8.24 1.40
CA TYR A 277 5.13 9.40 0.76
C TYR A 277 6.66 9.30 0.67
N SER A 278 7.26 8.29 1.32
CA SER A 278 8.64 7.88 1.05
C SER A 278 8.76 6.97 -0.20
N ASN A 279 7.64 6.43 -0.69
CA ASN A 279 7.64 5.49 -1.81
C ASN A 279 8.01 6.19 -3.13
N LYS A 280 9.10 5.72 -3.74
CA LYS A 280 9.63 6.28 -4.98
C LYS A 280 8.62 6.27 -6.13
N LYS A 281 7.86 5.19 -6.30
CA LYS A 281 6.90 5.04 -7.40
C LYS A 281 5.73 6.01 -7.24
N LEU A 282 5.22 6.19 -6.03
CA LEU A 282 4.17 7.16 -5.74
C LEU A 282 4.66 8.60 -5.98
N GLN A 283 5.88 8.93 -5.55
CA GLN A 283 6.51 10.24 -5.80
C GLN A 283 6.72 10.51 -7.30
N GLU A 284 7.17 9.51 -8.06
CA GLU A 284 7.30 9.59 -9.52
C GLU A 284 5.94 9.80 -10.21
N PHE A 285 4.90 9.11 -9.75
CA PHE A 285 3.53 9.28 -10.24
C PHE A 285 3.01 10.72 -10.01
N PHE A 286 3.11 11.26 -8.80
CA PHE A 286 2.73 12.66 -8.56
C PHE A 286 3.56 13.66 -9.35
N THR A 287 4.85 13.37 -9.57
CA THR A 287 5.72 14.21 -10.42
C THR A 287 5.25 14.20 -11.88
N LEU A 288 4.81 13.04 -12.39
CA LEU A 288 4.22 12.92 -13.72
C LEU A 288 2.93 13.74 -13.83
N LEU A 289 2.05 13.65 -12.82
CA LEU A 289 0.81 14.41 -12.78
C LEU A 289 1.07 15.92 -12.75
N ALA A 290 2.01 16.38 -11.94
CA ALA A 290 2.45 17.77 -11.92
C ALA A 290 2.97 18.24 -13.28
N LYS A 291 3.76 17.40 -13.96
CA LYS A 291 4.23 17.67 -15.32
C LYS A 291 3.06 17.76 -16.32
N PHE A 292 2.09 16.87 -16.23
CA PHE A 292 0.92 16.85 -17.11
C PHE A 292 0.00 18.05 -16.88
N ASN A 293 -0.27 18.40 -15.62
CA ASN A 293 -1.00 19.61 -15.25
C ASN A 293 -0.32 20.86 -15.79
N ALA A 294 1.00 20.98 -15.58
CA ALA A 294 1.78 22.12 -16.01
C ALA A 294 1.83 22.30 -17.54
N LYS A 295 1.72 21.21 -18.30
CA LYS A 295 1.56 21.22 -19.76
C LYS A 295 0.10 21.41 -20.21
N GLY A 296 -0.83 21.51 -19.27
CA GLY A 296 -2.25 21.69 -19.49
C GLY A 296 -2.96 20.46 -20.06
N TYR A 297 -2.47 19.26 -19.74
CA TYR A 297 -3.04 17.99 -20.19
C TYR A 297 -4.17 17.50 -19.29
N ILE A 298 -4.13 17.85 -18.01
CA ILE A 298 -5.13 17.53 -16.98
C ILE A 298 -5.82 18.83 -16.56
N SER A 299 -7.09 18.77 -16.17
CA SER A 299 -7.84 19.90 -15.61
C SER A 299 -8.88 19.37 -14.62
N GLU A 300 -9.02 20.01 -13.46
CA GLU A 300 -9.95 19.61 -12.39
C GLU A 300 -11.40 20.01 -12.71
N ASP A 301 -11.61 21.20 -13.28
CA ASP A 301 -12.95 21.75 -13.57
C ASP A 301 -13.54 21.28 -14.91
N VAL A 302 -13.56 19.97 -15.15
CA VAL A 302 -14.07 19.37 -16.39
C VAL A 302 -15.30 18.49 -16.11
N SER A 303 -16.35 18.66 -16.92
CA SER A 303 -17.52 17.77 -16.87
C SER A 303 -17.12 16.32 -17.21
N GLU A 304 -17.66 15.33 -16.48
CA GLU A 304 -17.41 13.92 -16.76
C GLU A 304 -17.83 13.47 -18.17
N ASP A 305 -18.75 14.21 -18.80
CA ASP A 305 -19.24 13.99 -20.17
C ASP A 305 -18.41 14.74 -21.23
N ALA A 306 -17.38 15.48 -20.83
CA ALA A 306 -16.51 16.19 -21.76
C ALA A 306 -15.84 15.20 -22.72
N ARG A 307 -15.81 15.58 -24.00
CA ARG A 307 -15.03 14.83 -24.99
C ARG A 307 -13.56 14.90 -24.60
N CYS A 308 -12.92 13.75 -24.43
CA CYS A 308 -11.52 13.65 -24.08
C CYS A 308 -10.77 12.75 -25.07
N ALA A 309 -9.44 12.91 -25.16
CA ALA A 309 -8.62 12.08 -26.01
C ALA A 309 -8.37 10.70 -25.39
N VAL A 310 -8.17 10.68 -24.07
CA VAL A 310 -8.11 9.47 -23.24
C VAL A 310 -8.70 9.79 -21.87
N ARG A 311 -9.37 8.80 -21.28
CA ARG A 311 -9.77 8.82 -19.87
C ARG A 311 -9.43 7.53 -19.17
N ILE A 312 -9.25 7.61 -17.86
CA ILE A 312 -9.23 6.43 -17.00
C ILE A 312 -10.62 6.23 -16.43
N GLU A 313 -11.12 5.00 -16.53
CA GLU A 313 -12.44 4.63 -16.03
C GLU A 313 -12.38 3.24 -15.39
N MET A 314 -13.11 3.08 -14.30
CA MET A 314 -13.39 1.78 -13.72
C MET A 314 -14.71 1.25 -14.27
N GLY A 315 -14.74 -0.03 -14.62
CA GLY A 315 -15.97 -0.67 -15.05
C GLY A 315 -15.77 -1.88 -15.95
N THR A 316 -16.89 -2.43 -16.38
CA THR A 316 -16.98 -3.56 -17.29
C THR A 316 -16.79 -3.13 -18.74
N LYS A 317 -16.42 -4.10 -19.59
CA LYS A 317 -16.31 -3.87 -21.04
C LYS A 317 -17.64 -3.46 -21.68
N ASP A 318 -18.77 -3.84 -21.09
CA ASP A 318 -20.08 -3.54 -21.65
C ASP A 318 -20.54 -2.12 -21.30
N GLU A 319 -20.20 -1.60 -20.12
CA GLU A 319 -20.42 -0.18 -19.76
C GLU A 319 -19.67 0.76 -20.70
N ILE A 320 -18.40 0.47 -21.01
CA ILE A 320 -17.61 1.27 -21.95
C ILE A 320 -18.18 1.23 -23.36
N LYS A 321 -18.68 0.08 -23.82
CA LYS A 321 -19.36 -0.02 -25.13
C LYS A 321 -20.66 0.77 -25.17
N ASN A 322 -21.42 0.78 -24.07
CA ASN A 322 -22.69 1.50 -23.97
C ASN A 322 -22.47 3.02 -24.04
N ARG A 323 -21.27 3.52 -23.66
CA ARG A 323 -20.91 4.94 -23.73
C ARG A 323 -21.02 5.58 -25.11
N LEU A 324 -20.93 4.79 -26.19
CA LEU A 324 -21.22 5.27 -27.55
C LEU A 324 -22.64 5.84 -27.65
N ALA A 325 -23.62 5.19 -27.01
CA ALA A 325 -25.00 5.65 -27.01
C ALA A 325 -25.17 6.98 -26.27
N ASP A 326 -24.41 7.18 -25.19
CA ASP A 326 -24.54 8.35 -24.31
C ASP A 326 -23.82 9.58 -24.87
N THR A 327 -22.63 9.38 -25.44
CA THR A 327 -21.74 10.47 -25.86
C THR A 327 -21.75 10.74 -27.36
N GLY A 328 -22.16 9.75 -28.16
CA GLY A 328 -22.10 9.79 -29.62
C GLY A 328 -20.71 9.51 -30.23
N TYR A 329 -19.71 9.13 -29.43
CA TYR A 329 -18.36 8.82 -29.90
C TYR A 329 -18.04 7.33 -29.79
N GLU A 330 -17.27 6.81 -30.75
CA GLU A 330 -16.74 5.44 -30.67
C GLU A 330 -15.47 5.44 -29.80
N TYR A 331 -15.34 4.41 -28.96
CA TYR A 331 -14.21 4.25 -28.05
C TYR A 331 -13.47 2.95 -28.30
N GLU A 332 -12.14 3.00 -28.15
CA GLU A 332 -11.26 1.84 -28.01
C GLU A 332 -10.72 1.83 -26.58
N PHE A 333 -10.44 0.66 -25.99
CA PHE A 333 -9.96 0.59 -24.62
C PHE A 333 -8.83 -0.43 -24.44
N VAL A 334 -7.95 -0.13 -23.49
CA VAL A 334 -6.88 -1.02 -23.03
C VAL A 334 -7.07 -1.24 -21.54
N GLN A 335 -7.06 -2.50 -21.10
CA GLN A 335 -7.09 -2.81 -19.67
C GLN A 335 -5.81 -2.27 -19.02
N TYR A 336 -5.98 -1.39 -18.03
CA TYR A 336 -4.90 -0.74 -17.29
C TYR A 336 -4.51 -1.54 -16.04
N SER A 337 -5.50 -2.02 -15.28
CA SER A 337 -5.26 -2.90 -14.13
C SER A 337 -6.32 -4.01 -13.99
N ALA A 338 -5.99 -5.05 -13.25
CA ALA A 338 -6.94 -6.07 -12.83
C ALA A 338 -7.84 -5.56 -11.69
N PRO A 339 -9.00 -6.20 -11.43
CA PRO A 339 -9.82 -5.88 -10.28
C PRO A 339 -9.05 -6.10 -8.99
N ILE A 340 -9.17 -5.16 -8.05
CA ILE A 340 -8.52 -5.26 -6.73
C ILE A 340 -9.61 -5.55 -5.71
N ALA A 341 -9.40 -6.55 -4.86
CA ALA A 341 -10.29 -6.84 -3.75
C ALA A 341 -9.87 -6.00 -2.54
N THR A 342 -10.69 -5.04 -2.16
CA THR A 342 -10.48 -4.16 -0.99
C THR A 342 -11.43 -4.55 0.13
N THR A 343 -11.16 -4.12 1.37
CA THR A 343 -12.09 -4.31 2.49
C THR A 343 -13.47 -3.77 2.14
N GLU A 344 -13.53 -2.56 1.59
CA GLU A 344 -14.78 -1.91 1.17
C GLU A 344 -15.56 -2.73 0.14
N ASN A 345 -14.91 -3.21 -0.93
CA ASN A 345 -15.64 -3.88 -2.01
C ASN A 345 -15.93 -5.37 -1.76
N THR A 346 -15.23 -6.00 -0.81
CA THR A 346 -15.45 -7.40 -0.43
C THR A 346 -16.42 -7.56 0.74
N ILE A 347 -16.63 -6.50 1.52
CA ILE A 347 -17.47 -6.48 2.73
C ILE A 347 -18.59 -5.43 2.55
N LYS A 348 -19.24 -5.44 1.38
CA LYS A 348 -20.36 -4.52 1.07
C LYS A 348 -21.66 -4.94 1.74
N ASN A 349 -21.99 -6.23 1.64
CA ASN A 349 -23.24 -6.80 2.08
C ASN A 349 -22.96 -8.16 2.72
N ILE A 350 -23.46 -8.38 3.92
CA ILE A 350 -23.17 -9.58 4.71
C ILE A 350 -24.43 -10.01 5.44
N PHE A 351 -24.73 -11.30 5.42
CA PHE A 351 -25.68 -11.85 6.36
C PHE A 351 -25.02 -12.13 7.71
N CYS A 352 -25.54 -11.45 8.71
CA CYS A 352 -25.15 -11.58 10.10
C CYS A 352 -26.25 -12.29 10.89
N ILE A 353 -25.83 -12.95 11.97
CA ILE A 353 -26.69 -13.71 12.87
C ILE A 353 -26.42 -13.20 14.28
N PRO A 354 -27.43 -12.74 15.05
CA PRO A 354 -27.19 -12.25 16.41
C PRO A 354 -26.61 -13.34 17.31
N ALA A 355 -25.75 -12.96 18.26
CA ALA A 355 -25.12 -13.88 19.22
C ALA A 355 -26.13 -14.64 20.09
N SER A 356 -27.38 -14.14 20.19
CA SER A 356 -28.49 -14.80 20.89
C SER A 356 -29.02 -16.05 20.16
N VAL A 357 -28.74 -16.21 18.86
CA VAL A 357 -29.12 -17.37 18.06
C VAL A 357 -28.07 -18.47 18.22
N VAL A 358 -28.41 -19.53 18.96
CA VAL A 358 -27.46 -20.56 19.38
C VAL A 358 -27.95 -21.98 19.07
N SER A 359 -27.04 -22.97 19.16
CA SER A 359 -27.36 -24.39 19.12
C SER A 359 -28.15 -24.84 17.88
N ASN A 360 -29.36 -25.37 18.05
CA ASN A 360 -30.21 -25.86 16.96
C ASN A 360 -30.77 -24.72 16.11
N GLU A 361 -31.03 -23.55 16.69
CA GLU A 361 -31.51 -22.39 15.94
C GLU A 361 -30.44 -21.92 14.94
N LEU A 362 -29.20 -21.80 15.41
CA LEU A 362 -28.06 -21.48 14.56
C LEU A 362 -27.85 -22.53 13.46
N THR A 363 -28.10 -23.80 13.76
CA THR A 363 -28.02 -24.91 12.79
C THR A 363 -29.01 -24.73 11.64
N ASP A 364 -30.25 -24.38 11.94
CA ASP A 364 -31.30 -24.21 10.96
C ASP A 364 -31.09 -22.94 10.14
N VAL A 365 -30.71 -21.84 10.80
CA VAL A 365 -30.37 -20.57 10.14
C VAL A 365 -29.26 -20.75 9.11
N VAL A 366 -28.17 -21.44 9.45
CA VAL A 366 -27.06 -21.70 8.51
C VAL A 366 -27.49 -22.57 7.33
N LYS A 367 -28.41 -23.53 7.52
CA LYS A 367 -28.98 -24.32 6.40
C LYS A 367 -29.84 -23.45 5.47
N ILE A 368 -30.63 -22.53 6.02
CA ILE A 368 -31.43 -21.59 5.22
C ILE A 368 -30.51 -20.75 4.34
N ILE A 369 -29.46 -20.15 4.93
CA ILE A 369 -28.48 -19.36 4.16
C ILE A 369 -27.75 -20.22 3.13
N ASN A 370 -27.45 -21.49 3.44
CA ASN A 370 -26.88 -22.43 2.47
C ASN A 370 -27.80 -22.61 1.25
N GLU A 371 -29.08 -22.93 1.45
CA GLU A 371 -30.04 -23.10 0.34
C GLU A 371 -30.18 -21.82 -0.50
N ILE A 372 -30.23 -20.64 0.14
CA ILE A 372 -30.30 -19.34 -0.56
C ILE A 372 -29.11 -19.14 -1.50
N ASN A 373 -27.92 -19.61 -1.13
CA ASN A 373 -26.69 -19.40 -1.89
C ASN A 373 -26.34 -20.52 -2.88
N THR A 374 -27.05 -21.66 -2.84
CA THR A 374 -26.75 -22.85 -3.66
C THR A 374 -27.90 -23.32 -4.54
N ASP A 375 -29.15 -22.97 -4.24
CA ASP A 375 -30.32 -23.31 -5.06
C ASP A 375 -30.77 -22.11 -5.90
N ALA A 376 -30.60 -22.23 -7.22
CA ALA A 376 -30.97 -21.19 -8.17
C ALA A 376 -32.48 -20.89 -8.19
N ASP A 377 -33.36 -21.88 -7.98
CA ASP A 377 -34.81 -21.65 -7.97
C ASP A 377 -35.20 -20.83 -6.74
N LEU A 378 -34.60 -21.14 -5.58
CA LEU A 378 -34.83 -20.40 -4.34
C LEU A 378 -34.30 -18.97 -4.43
N MET A 379 -33.08 -18.80 -4.95
CA MET A 379 -32.49 -17.49 -5.14
C MET A 379 -33.32 -16.64 -6.13
N ASN A 380 -33.73 -17.19 -7.27
CA ASN A 380 -34.58 -16.47 -8.22
C ASN A 380 -35.98 -16.16 -7.67
N LEU A 381 -36.54 -17.03 -6.83
CA LEU A 381 -37.81 -16.77 -6.13
C LEU A 381 -37.67 -15.57 -5.18
N LEU A 382 -36.59 -15.50 -4.43
CA LEU A 382 -36.31 -14.39 -3.50
C LEU A 382 -35.94 -13.08 -4.22
N THR A 383 -35.28 -13.16 -5.38
CA THR A 383 -34.87 -11.97 -6.16
C THR A 383 -36.01 -11.42 -7.03
N TYR A 384 -36.66 -12.27 -7.82
CA TYR A 384 -37.62 -11.85 -8.85
C TYR A 384 -39.06 -12.25 -8.54
N GLY A 385 -39.30 -13.07 -7.52
CA GLY A 385 -40.62 -13.51 -7.14
C GLY A 385 -41.10 -14.75 -7.89
N ILE A 386 -42.41 -14.87 -8.13
CA ILE A 386 -43.00 -16.09 -8.71
C ILE A 386 -42.92 -16.01 -10.24
N GLU A 387 -42.33 -17.03 -10.87
CA GLU A 387 -42.30 -17.16 -12.33
C GLU A 387 -43.68 -17.50 -12.91
N LYS A 388 -44.06 -16.83 -14.00
CA LYS A 388 -45.26 -17.11 -14.76
C LYS A 388 -45.10 -18.39 -15.58
N THR A 389 -45.60 -19.49 -15.04
CA THR A 389 -45.69 -20.78 -15.75
C THR A 389 -47.14 -21.21 -15.97
N HIS A 390 -47.36 -22.29 -16.74
CA HIS A 390 -48.72 -22.73 -17.07
C HIS A 390 -49.50 -23.16 -15.82
N GLY A 391 -50.57 -22.42 -15.50
CA GLY A 391 -51.44 -22.72 -14.36
C GLY A 391 -51.12 -21.93 -13.08
N VAL A 392 -50.12 -21.04 -13.12
CA VAL A 392 -49.84 -20.05 -12.07
C VAL A 392 -50.73 -18.84 -12.28
N GLU A 393 -51.56 -18.50 -11.29
CA GLU A 393 -52.49 -17.36 -11.37
C GLU A 393 -51.84 -16.03 -10.97
N ILE A 394 -50.81 -16.07 -10.13
CA ILE A 394 -50.09 -14.92 -9.58
C ILE A 394 -48.61 -15.08 -9.92
N ALA A 395 -48.05 -14.10 -10.65
CA ALA A 395 -46.66 -14.10 -11.05
C ALA A 395 -46.08 -12.68 -11.06
N HIS A 396 -44.76 -12.60 -10.89
CA HIS A 396 -43.99 -11.35 -10.82
C HIS A 396 -43.09 -11.17 -12.05
N TYR A 397 -42.69 -12.26 -12.71
CA TYR A 397 -41.89 -12.21 -13.93
C TYR A 397 -42.18 -13.37 -14.88
N GLU A 398 -41.73 -13.25 -16.13
CA GLU A 398 -41.62 -14.37 -17.08
C GLU A 398 -40.24 -14.39 -17.74
N LEU A 399 -39.81 -15.56 -18.22
CA LEU A 399 -38.56 -15.68 -18.96
C LEU A 399 -38.81 -15.44 -20.46
N ASN A 400 -37.99 -14.59 -21.06
CA ASN A 400 -38.00 -14.36 -22.50
C ASN A 400 -37.24 -15.47 -23.27
N ASP A 401 -37.19 -15.37 -24.60
CA ASP A 401 -36.52 -16.36 -25.48
C ASP A 401 -35.01 -16.53 -25.21
N LYS A 402 -34.39 -15.61 -24.46
CA LYS A 402 -32.98 -15.65 -24.04
C LYS A 402 -32.79 -16.17 -22.61
N ASN A 403 -33.86 -16.66 -21.96
CA ASN A 403 -33.89 -17.00 -20.53
C ASN A 403 -33.54 -15.82 -19.63
N GLN A 404 -33.94 -14.60 -20.01
CA GLN A 404 -33.80 -13.40 -19.18
C GLN A 404 -35.16 -13.00 -18.62
N VAL A 405 -35.15 -12.37 -17.44
CA VAL A 405 -36.32 -11.95 -16.69
C VAL A 405 -36.96 -10.73 -17.36
N GLU A 406 -38.22 -10.87 -17.76
CA GLU A 406 -39.11 -9.78 -18.13
C GLU A 406 -40.11 -9.56 -16.99
N ARG A 407 -40.04 -8.40 -16.33
CA ARG A 407 -40.85 -8.08 -15.15
C ARG A 407 -42.31 -7.81 -15.52
N ILE A 408 -43.23 -8.36 -14.73
CA ILE A 408 -44.68 -8.11 -14.86
C ILE A 408 -45.04 -6.85 -14.08
N LYS A 409 -45.47 -5.80 -14.81
CA LYS A 409 -45.72 -4.47 -14.22
C LYS A 409 -46.93 -4.39 -13.30
N ASP A 410 -47.90 -5.27 -13.47
CA ASP A 410 -49.17 -5.22 -12.72
C ASP A 410 -49.04 -5.77 -11.28
N ASN A 411 -48.00 -6.56 -11.01
CA ASN A 411 -47.69 -7.10 -9.69
C ASN A 411 -46.16 -7.10 -9.47
N PRO A 412 -45.55 -5.93 -9.29
CA PRO A 412 -44.11 -5.81 -9.17
C PRO A 412 -43.60 -6.44 -7.87
N TYR A 413 -42.54 -7.24 -8.00
CA TYR A 413 -41.70 -7.69 -6.91
C TYR A 413 -40.27 -7.71 -7.44
N ILE A 414 -39.34 -7.11 -6.72
CA ILE A 414 -37.91 -7.31 -6.97
C ILE A 414 -37.10 -6.97 -5.71
N VAL A 415 -36.12 -7.81 -5.44
CA VAL A 415 -35.03 -7.52 -4.52
C VAL A 415 -33.75 -7.49 -5.34
N ASP A 416 -32.86 -6.54 -5.08
CA ASP A 416 -31.52 -6.58 -5.67
C ASP A 416 -30.80 -7.84 -5.16
N PRO A 417 -30.30 -8.72 -6.04
CA PRO A 417 -29.63 -9.95 -5.61
C PRO A 417 -28.47 -9.69 -4.62
N GLN A 418 -27.86 -8.50 -4.62
CA GLN A 418 -26.80 -8.13 -3.68
C GLN A 418 -27.26 -7.98 -2.22
N TYR A 419 -28.57 -7.97 -1.95
CA TYR A 419 -29.16 -7.88 -0.61
C TYR A 419 -29.63 -9.25 -0.06
N ILE A 420 -29.48 -10.32 -0.84
CA ILE A 420 -29.95 -11.66 -0.46
C ILE A 420 -28.86 -12.73 -0.49
N GLY A 421 -28.09 -12.86 -1.56
CA GLY A 421 -27.27 -14.05 -1.70
C GLY A 421 -26.46 -14.12 -2.97
N ASN A 422 -26.08 -15.33 -3.35
CA ASN A 422 -25.21 -15.56 -4.48
C ASN A 422 -25.80 -15.03 -5.80
N CYS A 423 -25.28 -13.88 -6.27
CA CYS A 423 -25.81 -13.21 -7.45
C CYS A 423 -25.65 -14.07 -8.71
N PHE A 424 -24.60 -14.89 -8.78
CA PHE A 424 -24.25 -15.65 -9.97
C PHE A 424 -25.19 -16.83 -10.29
N ILE A 425 -26.11 -17.17 -9.39
CA ILE A 425 -27.13 -18.21 -9.62
C ILE A 425 -28.51 -17.62 -9.95
N THR A 426 -28.61 -16.30 -10.08
CA THR A 426 -29.83 -15.63 -10.56
C THR A 426 -29.90 -15.59 -12.08
N HIS A 427 -31.10 -15.41 -12.63
CA HIS A 427 -31.29 -15.02 -14.02
C HIS A 427 -30.74 -13.60 -14.27
N THR A 428 -30.55 -13.23 -15.53
CA THR A 428 -30.26 -11.82 -15.89
C THR A 428 -31.54 -11.11 -16.29
N LEU A 429 -31.60 -9.78 -16.14
CA LEU A 429 -32.74 -8.97 -16.58
C LEU A 429 -32.72 -8.75 -18.09
N ASP A 430 -33.89 -8.57 -18.71
CA ASP A 430 -33.97 -8.13 -20.10
C ASP A 430 -33.31 -6.74 -20.26
N GLY A 431 -32.45 -6.61 -21.27
CA GLY A 431 -31.56 -5.46 -21.46
C GLY A 431 -30.13 -5.67 -20.96
N GLU A 432 -29.89 -6.62 -20.07
CA GLU A 432 -28.53 -6.98 -19.64
C GLU A 432 -27.85 -7.96 -20.62
N SER A 433 -26.53 -8.08 -20.52
CA SER A 433 -25.78 -9.14 -21.20
C SER A 433 -26.22 -10.51 -20.68
N PRO A 434 -26.63 -11.45 -21.56
CA PRO A 434 -26.93 -12.83 -21.14
C PRO A 434 -25.74 -13.56 -20.49
N ASN A 435 -24.51 -13.07 -20.70
CA ASN A 435 -23.28 -13.62 -20.13
C ASN A 435 -22.79 -12.87 -18.89
N LYS A 436 -23.52 -11.86 -18.38
CA LYS A 436 -23.13 -11.00 -17.23
C LYS A 436 -22.48 -11.78 -16.09
N TRP A 437 -23.12 -12.84 -15.62
CA TRP A 437 -22.60 -13.64 -14.50
C TRP A 437 -21.34 -14.41 -14.84
N ASN A 438 -21.21 -14.96 -16.06
CA ASN A 438 -19.98 -15.63 -16.47
C ASN A 438 -18.81 -14.64 -16.54
N ASP A 439 -19.05 -13.44 -17.06
CA ASP A 439 -18.03 -12.39 -17.15
C ASP A 439 -17.57 -11.93 -15.76
N GLN A 440 -18.50 -11.76 -14.82
CA GLN A 440 -18.19 -11.42 -13.42
C GLN A 440 -17.52 -12.57 -12.65
N ILE A 441 -17.84 -13.83 -12.95
CA ILE A 441 -17.13 -14.98 -12.38
C ILE A 441 -15.67 -15.02 -12.88
N GLU A 442 -15.42 -14.73 -14.16
CA GLU A 442 -14.06 -14.59 -14.69
C GLU A 442 -13.34 -13.37 -14.08
N GLN A 443 -14.06 -12.28 -13.84
CA GLN A 443 -13.54 -11.12 -13.11
C GLN A 443 -13.05 -11.50 -11.70
N ASN A 444 -13.85 -12.26 -10.94
CA ASN A 444 -13.46 -12.71 -9.60
C ASN A 444 -12.20 -13.59 -9.61
N LYS A 445 -11.99 -14.40 -10.66
CA LYS A 445 -10.76 -15.20 -10.82
C LYS A 445 -9.51 -14.35 -11.08
N LEU A 446 -9.70 -13.19 -11.70
CA LEU A 446 -8.62 -12.24 -11.99
C LEU A 446 -8.42 -11.22 -10.86
N ALA A 447 -9.33 -11.17 -9.89
CA ALA A 447 -9.26 -10.23 -8.79
C ALA A 447 -8.05 -10.51 -7.89
N ILE A 448 -7.27 -9.47 -7.63
CA ILE A 448 -6.08 -9.54 -6.79
C ILE A 448 -6.44 -8.99 -5.41
N PRO A 449 -6.30 -9.76 -4.32
CA PRO A 449 -6.50 -9.23 -2.97
C PRO A 449 -5.54 -8.07 -2.68
N SER A 450 -6.08 -6.97 -2.17
CA SER A 450 -5.24 -5.91 -1.60
C SER A 450 -4.39 -6.49 -0.46
N PRO A 451 -3.11 -6.12 -0.34
CA PRO A 451 -2.31 -6.43 0.84
C PRO A 451 -2.90 -5.89 2.15
N SER A 452 -3.75 -4.86 2.10
CA SER A 452 -4.46 -4.30 3.26
C SER A 452 -5.87 -4.89 3.45
N LEU A 453 -6.25 -5.93 2.69
CA LEU A 453 -7.57 -6.55 2.81
C LEU A 453 -7.82 -7.06 4.24
N GLY A 454 -8.92 -6.60 4.83
CA GLY A 454 -9.30 -6.93 6.20
C GLY A 454 -8.58 -6.10 7.27
N PHE A 455 -7.79 -5.09 6.88
CA PHE A 455 -7.20 -4.15 7.82
C PHE A 455 -8.28 -3.27 8.46
N THR A 456 -8.28 -3.20 9.79
CA THR A 456 -9.18 -2.36 10.60
C THR A 456 -8.41 -1.81 11.78
N MET A 457 -8.77 -0.62 12.25
CA MET A 457 -8.19 -0.03 13.45
C MET A 457 -9.30 0.72 14.23
N PRO A 458 -10.19 -0.01 14.92
CA PRO A 458 -11.21 0.63 15.74
C PRO A 458 -10.56 1.38 16.93
N PRO A 459 -11.13 2.52 17.37
CA PRO A 459 -10.63 3.23 18.55
C PRO A 459 -10.85 2.38 19.80
N MET A 460 -9.89 2.46 20.73
CA MET A 460 -10.01 1.84 22.06
C MET A 460 -11.06 2.55 22.94
N GLU A 461 -11.86 1.76 23.65
CA GLU A 461 -12.80 2.26 24.66
C GLU A 461 -12.19 2.24 26.07
N PHE A 462 -12.53 3.25 26.86
CA PHE A 462 -12.23 3.36 28.28
C PHE A 462 -13.51 3.60 29.06
N THR A 463 -13.59 3.07 30.28
CA THR A 463 -14.77 3.25 31.13
C THR A 463 -14.41 3.85 32.48
N TYR A 464 -15.21 4.79 32.96
CA TYR A 464 -15.12 5.32 34.33
C TYR A 464 -16.52 5.48 34.95
N TYR A 465 -16.58 5.64 36.27
CA TYR A 465 -17.84 5.88 36.99
C TYR A 465 -18.00 7.37 37.31
N GLU A 466 -19.16 7.93 37.01
CA GLU A 466 -19.51 9.33 37.32
C GLU A 466 -20.75 9.38 38.21
N GLU A 467 -20.76 10.31 39.19
CA GLU A 467 -21.94 10.56 40.02
C GLU A 467 -22.86 11.57 39.34
N VAL A 468 -24.08 11.15 39.00
CA VAL A 468 -25.10 12.01 38.39
C VAL A 468 -26.15 12.36 39.43
N VAL A 469 -26.49 13.66 39.52
CA VAL A 469 -27.55 14.14 40.41
C VAL A 469 -28.91 13.89 39.76
N ILE A 470 -29.78 13.16 40.45
CA ILE A 470 -31.17 12.94 40.03
C ILE A 470 -32.02 14.10 40.54
N GLU A 471 -32.68 14.83 39.63
CA GLU A 471 -33.70 15.80 40.02
C GLU A 471 -34.92 15.06 40.58
N ASP A 472 -35.16 15.23 41.88
CA ASP A 472 -36.35 14.69 42.54
C ASP A 472 -37.55 15.57 42.15
N ASP A 473 -38.44 15.09 41.28
CA ASP A 473 -39.66 15.79 40.85
C ASP A 473 -40.75 15.82 41.96
N THR A 474 -40.35 15.62 43.22
CA THR A 474 -41.24 15.66 44.38
C THR A 474 -41.09 16.98 45.12
N THR A 475 -42.16 17.79 45.06
CA THR A 475 -42.32 19.00 45.87
C THR A 475 -42.52 18.64 47.34
N ASP A 476 -41.47 18.28 48.06
CA ASP A 476 -41.51 18.28 49.52
C ASP A 476 -40.25 18.95 50.10
N THR A 477 -40.49 20.09 50.74
CA THR A 477 -39.47 20.93 51.37
C THR A 477 -39.08 20.34 52.72
N GLU A 478 -37.95 19.62 52.79
CA GLU A 478 -37.08 19.55 53.99
C GLU A 478 -35.77 18.81 53.65
N SER A 479 -34.67 19.56 53.45
CA SER A 479 -33.27 19.17 53.75
C SER A 479 -32.86 17.71 53.52
N GLU A 480 -32.94 17.19 52.29
CA GLU A 480 -32.23 15.97 51.90
C GLU A 480 -31.10 16.33 50.92
N GLU A 481 -29.93 15.72 51.09
CA GLU A 481 -28.81 15.83 50.13
C GLU A 481 -29.29 15.33 48.75
N PRO A 482 -28.80 15.93 47.63
CA PRO A 482 -29.18 15.49 46.29
C PRO A 482 -28.92 13.98 46.15
N LYS A 483 -29.93 13.22 45.70
CA LYS A 483 -29.74 11.80 45.38
C LYS A 483 -28.79 11.70 44.20
N THR A 484 -27.65 11.06 44.40
CA THR A 484 -26.71 10.73 43.34
C THR A 484 -26.86 9.26 42.95
N GLU A 485 -26.77 8.98 41.66
CA GLU A 485 -26.64 7.63 41.12
C GLU A 485 -25.30 7.52 40.38
N THR A 486 -24.64 6.38 40.52
CA THR A 486 -23.38 6.12 39.82
C THR A 486 -23.70 5.58 38.44
N GLN A 487 -23.32 6.31 37.41
CA GLN A 487 -23.44 5.89 36.01
C GLN A 487 -22.07 5.44 35.49
N LEU A 488 -22.04 4.35 34.72
CA LEU A 488 -20.86 3.95 33.94
C LEU A 488 -20.81 4.82 32.68
N VAL A 489 -19.71 5.53 32.47
CA VAL A 489 -19.45 6.33 31.29
C VAL A 489 -18.38 5.63 30.46
N THR A 490 -18.67 5.38 29.19
CA THR A 490 -17.70 4.89 28.20
C THR A 490 -17.23 6.07 27.35
N ILE A 491 -15.93 6.19 27.19
CA ILE A 491 -15.27 7.15 26.29
C ILE A 491 -14.40 6.38 25.31
N THR A 492 -14.14 6.95 24.14
CA THR A 492 -13.19 6.40 23.18
C THR A 492 -11.96 7.27 23.12
N GLU A 493 -10.82 6.69 22.79
CA GLU A 493 -9.67 7.48 22.37
C GLU A 493 -9.96 8.31 21.09
N PRO A 494 -9.08 9.25 20.72
CA PRO A 494 -9.20 9.98 19.46
C PRO A 494 -9.24 9.06 18.24
N ASP A 495 -10.11 9.38 17.28
CA ASP A 495 -10.15 8.69 15.98
C ASP A 495 -9.02 9.21 15.08
N TYR A 496 -7.87 8.53 15.16
CA TYR A 496 -6.70 8.90 14.39
C TYR A 496 -6.90 8.77 12.87
N ILE A 497 -7.74 7.83 12.40
CA ILE A 497 -8.02 7.70 10.97
C ILE A 497 -8.81 8.92 10.48
N ALA A 498 -9.84 9.34 11.23
CA ALA A 498 -10.61 10.53 10.89
C ALA A 498 -9.72 11.79 10.87
N ILE A 499 -8.86 11.97 11.89
CA ILE A 499 -7.91 13.10 11.97
C ILE A 499 -6.97 13.10 10.75
N ILE A 500 -6.38 11.95 10.42
CA ILE A 500 -5.50 11.83 9.25
C ILE A 500 -6.27 12.14 7.96
N ASN A 501 -7.47 11.61 7.80
CA ASN A 501 -8.27 11.79 6.58
C ASN A 501 -8.70 13.24 6.37
N GLU A 502 -8.99 13.99 7.43
CA GLU A 502 -9.25 15.44 7.32
C GLU A 502 -8.07 16.17 6.68
N ILE A 503 -6.84 15.83 7.08
CA ILE A 503 -5.62 16.44 6.54
C ILE A 503 -5.33 15.91 5.14
N VAL A 504 -5.42 14.61 4.90
CA VAL A 504 -5.23 14.02 3.56
C VAL A 504 -6.17 14.66 2.54
N ASN A 505 -7.44 14.88 2.88
CA ASN A 505 -8.42 15.52 2.00
C ASN A 505 -8.08 16.98 1.62
N LYS A 506 -7.21 17.65 2.39
CA LYS A 506 -6.72 19.00 2.09
C LYS A 506 -5.59 19.02 1.04
N TYR A 507 -4.78 17.96 0.96
CA TYR A 507 -3.57 17.92 0.12
C TYR A 507 -3.65 16.95 -1.05
N TYR A 508 -4.26 15.78 -0.83
CA TYR A 508 -4.25 14.68 -1.79
C TYR A 508 -4.94 15.00 -3.13
N PRO A 509 -6.08 15.73 -3.18
CA PRO A 509 -6.68 16.13 -4.45
C PRO A 509 -5.70 16.93 -5.33
N SER A 510 -5.00 17.91 -4.76
CA SER A 510 -4.00 18.70 -5.50
C SER A 510 -2.85 17.84 -6.03
N LEU A 511 -2.40 16.83 -5.27
CA LEU A 511 -1.40 15.87 -5.76
C LEU A 511 -1.92 15.04 -6.94
N MET A 512 -3.18 14.60 -6.89
CA MET A 512 -3.83 13.80 -7.94
C MET A 512 -4.14 14.60 -9.22
N TYR A 513 -4.32 15.91 -9.10
CA TYR A 513 -4.45 16.81 -10.25
C TYR A 513 -3.13 17.45 -10.68
N GLY A 514 -2.02 17.21 -9.96
CA GLY A 514 -0.72 17.81 -10.25
C GLY A 514 -0.65 19.31 -9.96
N GLU A 515 -1.55 19.82 -9.13
CA GLU A 515 -1.59 21.22 -8.71
C GLU A 515 -0.54 21.47 -7.63
N LEU A 516 0.58 22.04 -8.05
CA LEU A 516 1.62 22.44 -7.13
C LEU A 516 1.44 23.91 -6.74
N THR A 517 1.71 24.19 -5.47
CA THR A 517 1.81 25.56 -4.97
C THR A 517 3.28 25.95 -4.87
N SER A 518 3.56 27.24 -5.08
CA SER A 518 4.90 27.79 -4.83
C SER A 518 4.80 28.90 -3.79
N THR A 519 5.90 29.13 -3.08
CA THR A 519 5.96 30.19 -2.07
C THR A 519 6.80 31.35 -2.59
N ASP A 520 6.27 32.57 -2.53
CA ASP A 520 7.03 33.76 -2.85
C ASP A 520 8.12 34.05 -1.78
N ALA A 521 8.97 35.05 -2.05
CA ALA A 521 10.05 35.44 -1.13
C ALA A 521 9.55 35.94 0.25
N ASN A 522 8.25 36.16 0.43
CA ASN A 522 7.63 36.63 1.65
C ASN A 522 6.86 35.52 2.39
N GLY A 523 6.88 34.28 1.89
CA GLY A 523 6.15 33.18 2.51
C GLY A 523 4.71 33.01 2.03
N ASN A 524 4.26 33.74 1.01
CA ASN A 524 2.89 33.62 0.51
C ASN A 524 2.78 32.56 -0.58
N THR A 525 1.71 31.77 -0.54
CA THR A 525 1.35 30.85 -1.62
C THR A 525 0.99 31.62 -2.89
N VAL A 526 1.63 31.28 -4.00
CA VAL A 526 1.35 31.81 -5.35
C VAL A 526 1.24 30.66 -6.35
N GLU A 527 0.47 30.92 -7.42
CA GLU A 527 0.23 29.98 -8.52
C GLU A 527 1.55 29.55 -9.16
N PHE A 528 1.65 28.25 -9.47
CA PHE A 528 2.85 27.67 -10.04
C PHE A 528 3.02 28.09 -11.52
N ASP A 529 4.14 28.74 -11.82
CA ASP A 529 4.47 29.22 -13.16
C ASP A 529 5.46 28.26 -13.86
N TYR A 530 4.91 27.36 -14.68
CA TYR A 530 5.69 26.39 -15.43
C TYR A 530 6.59 27.02 -16.49
N GLU A 531 6.13 28.06 -17.18
CA GLU A 531 6.93 28.73 -18.21
C GLU A 531 8.17 29.38 -17.60
N LYS A 532 8.01 29.99 -16.42
CA LYS A 532 9.12 30.52 -15.64
C LYS A 532 10.05 29.40 -15.17
N LEU A 533 9.51 28.26 -14.69
CA LEU A 533 10.34 27.11 -14.28
C LEU A 533 11.23 26.62 -15.44
N VAL A 534 10.66 26.46 -16.64
CA VAL A 534 11.39 26.05 -17.85
C VAL A 534 12.41 27.11 -18.24
N THR A 535 12.06 28.40 -18.16
CA THR A 535 12.97 29.51 -18.47
C THR A 535 14.18 29.53 -17.53
N ASP A 536 13.94 29.41 -16.22
CA ASP A 536 14.99 29.38 -15.20
C ASP A 536 15.87 28.13 -15.36
N ALA A 537 15.27 26.96 -15.60
CA ALA A 537 15.99 25.74 -15.89
C ALA A 537 16.84 25.84 -17.17
N THR A 538 16.33 26.49 -18.21
CA THR A 538 17.06 26.74 -19.46
C THR A 538 18.30 27.59 -19.19
N ALA A 539 18.15 28.71 -18.49
CA ALA A 539 19.28 29.59 -18.16
C ALA A 539 20.34 28.88 -17.31
N GLU A 540 19.93 28.07 -16.32
CA GLU A 540 20.84 27.27 -15.50
C GLU A 540 21.61 26.21 -16.32
N VAL A 541 20.90 25.49 -17.20
CA VAL A 541 21.50 24.44 -18.05
C VAL A 541 22.42 25.05 -19.11
N GLU A 542 22.03 26.17 -19.74
CA GLU A 542 22.89 26.89 -20.67
C GLU A 542 24.21 27.29 -20.00
N ALA A 543 24.16 27.84 -18.79
CA ALA A 543 25.34 28.19 -18.02
C ALA A 543 26.20 26.96 -17.68
N SER A 544 25.57 25.83 -17.32
CA SER A 544 26.26 24.57 -17.05
C SER A 544 26.95 23.99 -18.29
N LEU A 545 26.30 24.01 -19.46
CA LEU A 545 26.88 23.56 -20.73
C LEU A 545 28.06 24.44 -21.13
N ILE A 546 27.95 25.76 -20.97
CA ILE A 546 29.06 26.70 -21.22
C ILE A 546 30.22 26.39 -20.26
N SER A 547 29.96 26.20 -18.97
CA SER A 547 31.01 25.85 -17.99
C SER A 547 31.70 24.54 -18.34
N LYS A 548 30.93 23.51 -18.72
CA LYS A 548 31.48 22.21 -19.13
C LYS A 548 32.35 22.33 -20.38
N LEU A 549 31.95 23.16 -21.35
CA LEU A 549 32.73 23.40 -22.56
C LEU A 549 33.99 24.23 -22.25
N ASP A 550 33.88 25.21 -21.36
CA ASP A 550 35.00 25.98 -20.83
C ASP A 550 36.05 25.04 -20.24
N ASP A 551 35.65 24.12 -19.35
CA ASP A 551 36.54 23.14 -18.73
C ASP A 551 37.23 22.23 -19.76
N ILE A 552 36.48 21.78 -20.78
CA ILE A 552 37.02 20.96 -21.88
C ILE A 552 38.10 21.72 -22.65
N TYR A 553 37.86 22.98 -23.00
CA TYR A 553 38.82 23.78 -23.74
C TYR A 553 40.01 24.22 -22.88
N GLU A 554 39.78 24.50 -21.60
CA GLU A 554 40.83 24.81 -20.64
C GLU A 554 41.78 23.62 -20.48
N LYS A 555 41.24 22.41 -20.28
CA LYS A 555 42.01 21.18 -20.08
C LYS A 555 42.69 20.68 -21.36
N ASN A 556 41.98 20.65 -22.48
CA ASN A 556 42.45 19.93 -23.68
C ASN A 556 43.09 20.83 -24.73
N VAL A 557 42.95 22.16 -24.62
CA VAL A 557 43.50 23.11 -25.60
C VAL A 557 44.43 24.11 -24.91
N LEU A 558 43.94 24.83 -23.91
CA LEU A 558 44.69 25.92 -23.29
C LEU A 558 45.86 25.40 -22.45
N THR A 559 45.62 24.41 -21.61
CA THR A 559 46.66 23.79 -20.76
C THR A 559 47.84 23.28 -21.59
N PRO A 560 47.64 22.47 -22.66
CA PRO A 560 48.74 22.04 -23.54
C PRO A 560 49.55 23.18 -24.17
N ILE A 561 48.89 24.27 -24.63
CA ILE A 561 49.58 25.44 -25.20
C ILE A 561 50.54 26.06 -24.18
N PHE A 562 50.09 26.20 -22.92
CA PHE A 562 50.93 26.73 -21.85
C PHE A 562 52.01 25.73 -21.41
N SER A 563 51.69 24.44 -21.33
CA SER A 563 52.67 23.40 -20.99
C SER A 563 53.83 23.38 -21.97
N GLU A 564 53.57 23.45 -23.29
CA GLU A 564 54.63 23.50 -24.31
C GLU A 564 55.50 24.76 -24.14
N ARG A 565 54.88 25.93 -23.97
CA ARG A 565 55.60 27.18 -23.78
C ARG A 565 56.47 27.20 -22.53
N TYR A 566 55.97 26.69 -21.40
CA TYR A 566 56.75 26.65 -20.17
C TYR A 566 57.85 25.60 -20.24
N ARG A 567 57.60 24.47 -20.91
CA ARG A 567 58.62 23.44 -21.13
C ARG A 567 59.85 24.04 -21.82
N ASP A 568 59.65 24.77 -22.91
CA ASP A 568 60.74 25.46 -23.62
C ASP A 568 61.50 26.45 -22.72
N GLN A 569 60.77 27.21 -21.89
CA GLN A 569 61.36 28.19 -20.97
C GLN A 569 62.16 27.53 -19.84
N ILE A 570 61.64 26.45 -19.26
CA ILE A 570 62.26 25.71 -18.16
C ILE A 570 63.51 24.99 -18.67
N ILE A 571 63.44 24.32 -19.82
CA ILE A 571 64.61 23.72 -20.45
C ILE A 571 65.70 24.78 -20.69
N ALA A 572 65.32 25.95 -21.21
CA ALA A 572 66.27 27.02 -21.51
C ALA A 572 66.91 27.67 -20.26
N SER A 573 66.19 27.75 -19.14
CA SER A 573 66.62 28.50 -17.94
C SER A 573 67.11 27.62 -16.79
N GLN A 574 66.50 26.45 -16.60
CA GLN A 574 66.72 25.53 -15.48
C GLN A 574 67.21 24.14 -15.93
N GLY A 575 67.14 23.80 -17.22
CA GLY A 575 67.39 22.44 -17.70
C GLY A 575 68.73 21.84 -17.27
N ALA A 576 69.81 22.64 -17.24
CA ALA A 576 71.11 22.14 -16.77
C ALA A 576 71.16 21.85 -15.26
N ALA A 577 70.38 22.57 -14.45
CA ALA A 577 70.28 22.34 -13.01
C ALA A 577 69.43 21.09 -12.74
N LEU A 578 68.24 21.00 -13.36
CA LEU A 578 67.37 19.84 -13.24
C LEU A 578 68.03 18.55 -13.72
N ARG A 579 68.86 18.62 -14.78
CA ARG A 579 69.65 17.46 -15.24
C ARG A 579 70.64 16.98 -14.18
N LYS A 580 71.27 17.90 -13.47
CA LYS A 580 72.19 17.58 -12.37
C LYS A 580 71.44 17.02 -11.15
N ASP A 581 70.23 17.52 -10.90
CA ASP A 581 69.38 17.01 -9.82
C ASP A 581 68.92 15.57 -10.13
N ALA A 582 68.54 15.28 -11.38
CA ALA A 582 68.25 13.92 -11.85
C ALA A 582 69.47 12.99 -11.71
N GLU A 583 70.66 13.44 -12.14
CA GLU A 583 71.90 12.68 -11.94
C GLU A 583 72.17 12.39 -10.45
N ALA A 584 71.89 13.34 -9.56
CA ALA A 584 72.07 13.18 -8.12
C ALA A 584 71.06 12.22 -7.49
N GLU A 585 69.80 12.25 -7.93
CA GLU A 585 68.75 11.36 -7.42
C GLU A 585 68.99 9.91 -7.88
N ILE A 586 69.31 9.68 -9.16
CA ILE A 586 69.70 8.34 -9.66
C ILE A 586 70.94 7.82 -8.93
N LEU A 587 71.96 8.67 -8.73
CA LEU A 587 73.16 8.27 -8.00
C LEU A 587 72.86 7.90 -6.54
N LYS A 588 71.94 8.62 -5.90
CA LYS A 588 71.52 8.36 -4.51
C LYS A 588 70.75 7.04 -4.40
N ASP A 589 69.86 6.76 -5.33
CA ASP A 589 69.12 5.49 -5.40
C ASP A 589 70.06 4.32 -5.67
N ASP A 590 70.97 4.48 -6.63
CA ASP A 590 71.97 3.46 -6.93
C ASP A 590 72.94 3.25 -5.76
N ALA A 591 73.37 4.32 -5.09
CA ALA A 591 74.22 4.22 -3.90
C ALA A 591 73.53 3.46 -2.76
N LYS A 592 72.21 3.58 -2.62
CA LYS A 592 71.45 2.83 -1.60
C LYS A 592 71.47 1.33 -1.88
N GLU A 593 71.28 0.92 -3.13
CA GLU A 593 71.34 -0.50 -3.52
C GLU A 593 72.77 -1.03 -3.53
N ALA A 594 73.72 -0.26 -4.06
CA ALA A 594 75.14 -0.56 -4.01
C ALA A 594 75.63 -0.75 -2.57
N LYS A 595 75.17 0.06 -1.61
CA LYS A 595 75.51 -0.11 -0.18
C LYS A 595 75.10 -1.48 0.35
N LYS A 596 73.95 -2.02 -0.06
CA LYS A 596 73.52 -3.37 0.36
C LYS A 596 74.40 -4.45 -0.26
N PHE A 597 74.69 -4.32 -1.55
CA PHE A 597 75.56 -5.25 -2.28
C PHE A 597 76.98 -5.24 -1.71
N LEU A 598 77.62 -4.06 -1.62
CA LEU A 598 78.96 -3.86 -1.11
C LEU A 598 79.08 -4.28 0.36
N LYS A 599 78.06 -4.06 1.19
CA LYS A 599 78.04 -4.57 2.57
C LYS A 599 78.22 -6.09 2.63
N LYS A 600 77.56 -6.82 1.72
CA LYS A 600 77.63 -8.28 1.65
C LYS A 600 79.00 -8.74 1.16
N GLU A 601 79.52 -8.12 0.11
CA GLU A 601 80.80 -8.53 -0.47
C GLU A 601 81.98 -8.13 0.42
N LEU A 602 81.98 -6.91 0.98
CA LEU A 602 82.99 -6.45 1.92
C LEU A 602 82.98 -7.28 3.21
N LYS A 603 81.81 -7.66 3.74
CA LYS A 603 81.73 -8.56 4.89
C LYS A 603 82.38 -9.92 4.58
N LYS A 604 82.09 -10.48 3.41
CA LYS A 604 82.66 -11.75 2.96
C LYS A 604 84.18 -11.66 2.78
N GLN A 605 84.68 -10.55 2.24
CA GLN A 605 86.12 -10.28 2.14
C GLN A 605 86.76 -10.14 3.52
N LEU A 606 86.16 -9.37 4.44
CA LEU A 606 86.68 -9.20 5.81
C LEU A 606 86.71 -10.52 6.60
N GLU A 607 85.68 -11.37 6.46
CA GLU A 607 85.65 -12.72 7.05
C GLU A 607 86.74 -13.64 6.46
N ALA A 608 87.04 -13.50 5.16
CA ALA A 608 88.09 -14.27 4.50
C ALA A 608 89.51 -13.78 4.87
N ASP A 609 89.70 -12.46 4.98
CA ASP A 609 90.99 -11.83 5.26
C ASP A 609 91.36 -11.88 6.76
N ASN A 610 90.37 -12.05 7.65
CA ASN A 610 90.55 -12.10 9.10
C ASN A 610 89.89 -13.36 9.71
N PRO A 611 90.38 -14.58 9.40
CA PRO A 611 89.71 -15.83 9.75
C PRO A 611 89.60 -16.11 11.27
N GLU A 612 90.36 -15.39 12.10
CA GLU A 612 90.38 -15.53 13.56
C GLU A 612 89.57 -14.42 14.29
N ALA A 613 89.02 -13.43 13.58
CA ALA A 613 88.25 -12.35 14.18
C ALA A 613 86.83 -12.80 14.56
N SER A 614 86.31 -12.30 15.68
CA SER A 614 84.93 -12.56 16.10
C SER A 614 83.91 -11.87 15.19
N LYS A 615 82.66 -12.34 15.19
CA LYS A 615 81.58 -11.74 14.39
C LYS A 615 81.33 -10.27 14.72
N ASP A 616 81.52 -9.89 15.98
CA ASP A 616 81.34 -8.51 16.44
C ASP A 616 82.49 -7.62 15.93
N GLU A 617 83.74 -8.11 15.96
CA GLU A 617 84.90 -7.41 15.39
C GLU A 617 84.78 -7.23 13.87
N ILE A 618 84.32 -8.24 13.13
CA ILE A 618 84.05 -8.12 11.68
C ILE A 618 82.95 -7.08 11.41
N THR A 619 81.92 -7.01 12.27
CA THR A 619 80.81 -6.05 12.11
C THR A 619 81.28 -4.62 12.38
N ASP A 620 82.13 -4.41 13.39
CA ASP A 620 82.72 -3.10 13.67
C ASP A 620 83.65 -2.63 12.55
N MET A 621 84.47 -3.53 12.00
CA MET A 621 85.32 -3.24 10.83
C MET A 621 84.49 -2.90 9.60
N LEU A 622 83.41 -3.66 9.36
CA LEU A 622 82.48 -3.43 8.26
C LEU A 622 81.82 -2.05 8.36
N ASN A 623 81.29 -1.69 9.54
CA ASN A 623 80.62 -0.41 9.76
C ASN A 623 81.59 0.79 9.70
N THR A 624 82.86 0.59 10.07
CA THR A 624 83.90 1.63 9.98
C THR A 624 84.35 1.86 8.54
N THR A 625 84.30 0.81 7.70
CA THR A 625 84.81 0.85 6.32
C THR A 625 83.72 1.21 5.31
N LEU A 626 82.49 0.71 5.49
CA LEU A 626 81.35 0.96 4.60
C LEU A 626 80.72 2.35 4.87
N THR A 627 81.51 3.40 4.65
CA THR A 627 81.04 4.80 4.65
C THR A 627 80.34 5.13 3.34
N ASP A 628 79.63 6.26 3.28
CA ASP A 628 78.98 6.69 2.03
C ASP A 628 80.02 7.01 0.93
N ASP A 629 81.17 7.60 1.30
CA ASP A 629 82.30 7.79 0.39
C ASP A 629 82.81 6.45 -0.18
N TYR A 630 82.90 5.41 0.66
CA TYR A 630 83.32 4.07 0.21
C TYR A 630 82.32 3.48 -0.80
N VAL A 631 81.02 3.64 -0.56
CA VAL A 631 79.96 3.18 -1.45
C VAL A 631 80.05 3.86 -2.81
N ILE A 632 80.28 5.18 -2.85
CA ILE A 632 80.41 5.93 -4.11
C ILE A 632 81.69 5.55 -4.85
N GLU A 633 82.83 5.41 -4.15
CA GLU A 633 84.10 5.01 -4.77
C GLU A 633 84.04 3.61 -5.41
N HIS A 634 83.22 2.71 -4.85
CA HIS A 634 83.09 1.31 -5.30
C HIS A 634 81.75 1.03 -6.02
N ILE A 635 80.97 2.05 -6.36
CA ILE A 635 79.63 1.88 -6.96
C ILE A 635 79.69 1.15 -8.32
N ASN A 636 80.78 1.32 -9.06
CA ASN A 636 80.99 0.62 -10.33
C ASN A 636 81.11 -0.90 -10.16
N GLU A 637 81.54 -1.40 -8.99
CA GLU A 637 81.57 -2.85 -8.73
C GLU A 637 80.15 -3.43 -8.64
N TYR A 638 79.21 -2.64 -8.10
CA TYR A 638 77.80 -2.99 -8.09
C TYR A 638 77.22 -2.97 -9.51
N TYR A 639 77.49 -1.92 -10.30
CA TYR A 639 77.04 -1.85 -11.68
C TYR A 639 77.57 -3.01 -12.54
N ASP A 640 78.86 -3.33 -12.45
CA ASP A 640 79.47 -4.45 -13.16
C ASP A 640 78.85 -5.80 -12.76
N ALA A 641 78.52 -5.97 -11.47
CA ALA A 641 77.94 -7.21 -10.95
C ALA A 641 76.47 -7.40 -11.36
N GLU A 642 75.68 -6.34 -11.39
CA GLU A 642 74.28 -6.36 -11.81
C GLU A 642 74.11 -6.21 -13.33
N GLY A 643 75.20 -5.94 -14.07
CA GLY A 643 75.16 -5.76 -15.53
C GLY A 643 74.57 -4.42 -15.97
N ILE A 644 74.56 -3.41 -15.09
CA ILE A 644 74.05 -2.07 -15.37
C ILE A 644 75.09 -1.32 -16.20
N THR A 645 74.70 -0.92 -17.40
CA THR A 645 75.57 -0.19 -18.32
C THR A 645 75.46 1.32 -18.12
N ALA A 646 76.43 2.06 -18.65
CA ALA A 646 76.35 3.53 -18.68
C ALA A 646 75.17 4.04 -19.52
N GLU A 647 74.67 3.23 -20.48
CA GLU A 647 73.50 3.56 -21.28
C GLU A 647 72.21 3.42 -20.45
N ASP A 648 72.09 2.36 -19.63
CA ASP A 648 70.96 2.16 -18.71
C ASP A 648 70.87 3.29 -17.67
N ILE A 649 72.01 3.73 -17.13
CA ILE A 649 72.05 4.88 -16.20
C ILE A 649 71.66 6.17 -16.92
N ALA A 650 72.13 6.38 -18.15
CA ALA A 650 71.80 7.57 -18.93
C ALA A 650 70.31 7.63 -19.31
N GLU A 651 69.68 6.48 -19.59
CA GLU A 651 68.24 6.36 -19.84
C GLU A 651 67.43 6.71 -18.58
N ARG A 652 67.77 6.12 -17.43
CA ARG A 652 67.13 6.45 -16.14
C ARG A 652 67.28 7.92 -15.75
N VAL A 653 68.45 8.51 -16.01
CA VAL A 653 68.69 9.95 -15.78
C VAL A 653 67.87 10.80 -16.76
N GLU A 654 67.69 10.37 -18.01
CA GLU A 654 66.83 11.07 -18.97
C GLU A 654 65.35 11.00 -18.56
N GLU A 655 64.87 9.84 -18.11
CA GLU A 655 63.50 9.68 -17.59
C GLU A 655 63.25 10.60 -16.39
N GLU A 656 64.08 10.52 -15.35
CA GLU A 656 63.98 11.39 -14.17
C GLU A 656 64.09 12.88 -14.53
N TYR A 657 64.95 13.22 -15.50
CA TYR A 657 65.07 14.59 -15.98
C TYR A 657 63.79 15.09 -16.65
N LEU A 658 63.13 14.25 -17.45
CA LEU A 658 61.86 14.60 -18.09
C LEU A 658 60.73 14.73 -17.07
N ASP A 659 60.70 13.87 -16.04
CA ASP A 659 59.74 13.95 -14.94
C ASP A 659 59.90 15.24 -14.14
N LEU A 660 61.13 15.60 -13.77
CA LEU A 660 61.42 16.88 -13.09
C LEU A 660 61.06 18.10 -13.95
N ILE A 661 61.21 18.01 -15.27
CA ILE A 661 60.71 19.05 -16.18
C ILE A 661 59.19 19.13 -16.14
N GLU A 662 58.49 17.99 -16.21
CA GLU A 662 57.02 17.95 -16.21
C GLU A 662 56.43 18.50 -14.91
N ASP A 663 57.05 18.20 -13.78
CA ASP A 663 56.67 18.74 -12.47
C ASP A 663 56.78 20.26 -12.44
N GLU A 664 57.89 20.81 -12.92
CA GLU A 664 58.12 22.26 -12.97
C GLU A 664 57.20 22.94 -14.01
N VAL A 665 56.93 22.28 -15.13
CA VAL A 665 55.95 22.72 -16.15
C VAL A 665 54.56 22.79 -15.54
N SER A 666 54.12 21.71 -14.88
CA SER A 666 52.81 21.62 -14.22
C SER A 666 52.65 22.67 -13.13
N ALA A 667 53.69 22.87 -12.30
CA ALA A 667 53.73 23.93 -11.30
C ALA A 667 53.63 25.33 -11.94
N SER A 668 54.35 25.55 -13.04
CA SER A 668 54.34 26.81 -13.79
C SER A 668 52.99 27.10 -14.44
N VAL A 669 52.35 26.10 -15.06
CA VAL A 669 51.00 26.23 -15.62
C VAL A 669 50.02 26.60 -14.51
N LYS A 670 50.01 25.84 -13.41
CA LYS A 670 49.13 26.07 -12.26
C LYS A 670 49.31 27.46 -11.65
N ALA A 671 50.55 27.94 -11.54
CA ALA A 671 50.86 29.28 -11.01
C ALA A 671 50.39 30.42 -11.92
N ASN A 672 50.11 30.15 -13.20
CA ASN A 672 49.73 31.16 -14.19
C ASN A 672 48.26 31.09 -14.62
N VAL A 673 47.50 30.12 -14.12
CA VAL A 673 46.02 30.11 -14.24
C VAL A 673 45.47 31.43 -13.71
N GLY A 674 44.57 32.06 -14.46
CA GLY A 674 43.95 33.32 -14.08
C GLY A 674 44.80 34.59 -14.32
N THR A 675 46.02 34.47 -14.87
CA THR A 675 46.81 35.63 -15.28
C THR A 675 46.15 36.38 -16.45
N GLY A 676 46.55 37.64 -16.67
CA GLY A 676 46.01 38.44 -17.78
C GLY A 676 46.27 37.85 -19.16
N GLU A 677 47.38 37.13 -19.35
CA GLU A 677 47.68 36.42 -20.60
C GLU A 677 46.86 35.14 -20.75
N TYR A 678 46.73 34.36 -19.68
CA TYR A 678 45.90 33.16 -19.63
C TYR A 678 44.44 33.48 -19.98
N ASN A 679 43.87 34.46 -19.29
CA ASN A 679 42.49 34.90 -19.52
C ASN A 679 42.31 35.45 -20.95
N ARG A 680 43.29 36.17 -21.49
CA ARG A 680 43.22 36.66 -22.88
C ARG A 680 43.15 35.51 -23.88
N LEU A 681 44.06 34.53 -23.78
CA LEU A 681 44.08 33.38 -24.68
C LEU A 681 42.83 32.53 -24.53
N PHE A 682 42.34 32.35 -23.30
CA PHE A 682 41.10 31.64 -23.08
C PHE A 682 39.91 32.35 -23.73
N GLN A 683 39.81 33.68 -23.62
CA GLN A 683 38.80 34.46 -24.32
C GLN A 683 38.94 34.38 -25.85
N GLU A 684 40.16 34.29 -26.38
CA GLU A 684 40.38 34.05 -27.82
C GLU A 684 39.89 32.66 -28.25
N LEU A 685 40.13 31.62 -27.44
CA LEU A 685 39.61 30.27 -27.66
C LEU A 685 38.07 30.25 -27.65
N LYS A 686 37.44 30.89 -26.67
CA LYS A 686 35.97 31.00 -26.57
C LYS A 686 35.36 31.75 -27.77
N ASN A 687 36.12 32.64 -28.41
CA ASN A 687 35.67 33.36 -29.60
C ASN A 687 35.93 32.59 -30.92
N SER A 688 36.64 31.46 -30.87
CA SER A 688 36.97 30.66 -32.06
C SER A 688 35.73 30.01 -32.70
N ASP A 689 35.80 29.77 -34.01
CA ASP A 689 34.70 29.11 -34.74
C ASP A 689 34.46 27.68 -34.23
N LYS A 690 35.51 26.99 -33.80
CA LYS A 690 35.45 25.62 -33.28
C LYS A 690 34.72 25.58 -31.93
N TYR A 691 35.05 26.48 -31.01
CA TYR A 691 34.32 26.60 -29.73
C TYR A 691 32.83 26.88 -29.96
N LYS A 692 32.50 27.83 -30.85
CA LYS A 692 31.11 28.16 -31.18
C LYS A 692 30.36 26.98 -31.79
N GLN A 693 30.98 26.23 -32.70
CA GLN A 693 30.36 25.03 -33.29
C GLN A 693 30.09 23.93 -32.25
N ASP A 694 31.01 23.74 -31.30
CA ASP A 694 30.83 22.77 -30.22
C ASP A 694 29.71 23.21 -29.28
N LEU A 695 29.67 24.50 -28.91
CA LEU A 695 28.59 25.06 -28.12
C LEU A 695 27.23 24.93 -28.83
N ASP A 696 27.14 25.29 -30.12
CA ASP A 696 25.93 25.16 -30.92
C ASP A 696 25.45 23.69 -30.98
N SER A 697 26.38 22.74 -31.02
CA SER A 697 26.05 21.31 -31.01
C SER A 697 25.48 20.88 -29.65
N MET A 698 26.11 21.28 -28.54
CA MET A 698 25.61 21.02 -27.18
C MET A 698 24.24 21.67 -26.96
N MET A 699 24.06 22.91 -27.39
CA MET A 699 22.78 23.64 -27.31
C MET A 699 21.67 22.99 -28.14
N LYS A 700 22.01 22.29 -29.22
CA LYS A 700 21.03 21.62 -30.08
C LYS A 700 20.58 20.26 -29.53
N PHE A 701 21.51 19.48 -29.00
CA PHE A 701 21.26 18.07 -28.66
C PHE A 701 21.14 17.83 -27.15
N ASP A 702 21.96 18.50 -26.33
CA ASP A 702 22.02 18.27 -24.89
C ASP A 702 21.04 19.17 -24.12
N LEU A 703 20.93 20.44 -24.53
CA LEU A 703 20.09 21.44 -23.82
C LEU A 703 18.64 20.97 -23.63
N PRO A 704 17.89 20.49 -24.64
CA PRO A 704 16.49 20.11 -24.43
C PRO A 704 16.32 18.97 -23.41
N ILE A 705 17.21 17.98 -23.43
CA ILE A 705 17.18 16.82 -22.53
C ILE A 705 17.52 17.25 -21.11
N MET A 706 18.59 18.03 -20.95
CA MET A 706 19.03 18.50 -19.64
C MET A 706 18.04 19.49 -19.00
N VAL A 707 17.38 20.33 -19.80
CA VAL A 707 16.30 21.21 -19.31
C VAL A 707 15.13 20.39 -18.81
N GLN A 708 14.70 19.37 -19.55
CA GLN A 708 13.60 18.50 -19.11
C GLN A 708 13.96 17.78 -17.80
N ASN A 709 15.16 17.19 -17.70
CA ASN A 709 15.62 16.53 -16.47
C ASN A 709 15.66 17.51 -15.27
N LYS A 710 16.08 18.76 -15.51
CA LYS A 710 16.14 19.79 -14.48
C LYS A 710 14.74 20.22 -14.03
N VAL A 711 13.81 20.37 -14.97
CA VAL A 711 12.40 20.66 -14.68
C VAL A 711 11.77 19.52 -13.88
N ASP A 712 11.95 18.27 -14.30
CA ASP A 712 11.41 17.10 -13.61
C ASP A 712 11.99 16.98 -12.19
N SER A 713 13.29 17.26 -12.01
CA SER A 713 13.91 17.31 -10.69
C SER A 713 13.34 18.41 -9.79
N LYS A 714 13.04 19.61 -10.33
CA LYS A 714 12.40 20.68 -9.56
C LYS A 714 10.95 20.35 -9.20
N LEU A 715 10.19 19.75 -10.12
CA LEU A 715 8.83 19.27 -9.86
C LEU A 715 8.83 18.20 -8.76
N SER A 716 9.73 17.21 -8.85
CA SER A 716 9.88 16.17 -7.83
C SER A 716 10.22 16.76 -6.45
N ALA A 717 11.09 17.77 -6.38
CA ALA A 717 11.39 18.45 -5.13
C ALA A 717 10.17 19.18 -4.53
N MET A 718 9.32 19.77 -5.38
CA MET A 718 8.08 20.42 -4.94
C MET A 718 7.05 19.41 -4.44
N VAL A 719 6.82 18.32 -5.18
CA VAL A 719 5.96 17.21 -4.74
C VAL A 719 6.42 16.70 -3.37
N LYS A 720 7.72 16.43 -3.22
CA LYS A 720 8.30 15.99 -1.96
C LYS A 720 8.00 16.98 -0.83
N ALA A 721 8.21 18.28 -1.06
CA ALA A 721 7.91 19.31 -0.08
C ALA A 721 6.43 19.34 0.33
N THR A 722 5.50 19.22 -0.64
CA THR A 722 4.05 19.13 -0.36
C THR A 722 3.72 17.91 0.47
N THR A 723 4.23 16.74 0.12
CA THR A 723 3.97 15.50 0.86
C THR A 723 4.58 15.53 2.26
N THR A 724 5.76 16.14 2.44
CA THR A 724 6.37 16.35 3.75
C THR A 724 5.53 17.28 4.61
N ALA A 725 5.05 18.41 4.07
CA ALA A 725 4.21 19.35 4.81
C ALA A 725 2.91 18.69 5.32
N MET A 726 2.30 17.84 4.49
CA MET A 726 1.11 17.08 4.90
C MET A 726 1.42 16.09 6.03
N VAL A 727 2.52 15.33 5.92
CA VAL A 727 2.94 14.39 6.97
C VAL A 727 3.30 15.12 8.26
N ASP A 728 3.92 16.29 8.19
CA ASP A 728 4.23 17.13 9.35
C ASP A 728 2.93 17.63 10.02
N GLU A 729 1.93 18.05 9.24
CA GLU A 729 0.61 18.46 9.76
C GLU A 729 -0.11 17.28 10.45
N ILE A 730 -0.01 16.07 9.89
CA ILE A 730 -0.53 14.83 10.50
C ILE A 730 0.14 14.55 11.84
N ASN A 731 1.48 14.61 11.91
CA ASN A 731 2.22 14.39 13.16
C ASN A 731 1.74 15.34 14.27
N VAL A 732 1.64 16.64 13.96
CA VAL A 732 1.20 17.66 14.92
C VAL A 732 -0.24 17.43 15.37
N ALA A 733 -1.15 17.09 14.45
CA ALA A 733 -2.55 16.87 14.77
C ALA A 733 -2.76 15.65 15.68
N ILE A 734 -2.02 14.56 15.43
CA ILE A 734 -2.07 13.36 16.27
C ILE A 734 -1.51 13.66 17.66
N GLU A 735 -0.34 14.31 17.74
CA GLU A 735 0.25 14.70 19.02
C GLU A 735 -0.71 15.58 19.84
N THR A 736 -1.35 16.56 19.18
CA THR A 736 -2.35 17.43 19.82
C THR A 736 -3.55 16.64 20.33
N ALA A 737 -4.12 15.76 19.52
CA ALA A 737 -5.28 14.95 19.91
C ALA A 737 -4.99 14.01 21.09
N VAL A 738 -3.80 13.43 21.12
CA VAL A 738 -3.34 12.59 22.24
C VAL A 738 -3.21 13.40 23.53
N GLU A 739 -2.58 14.57 23.48
CA GLU A 739 -2.41 15.43 24.66
C GLU A 739 -3.73 16.01 25.16
N ASP A 740 -4.65 16.39 24.26
CA ASP A 740 -5.99 16.84 24.62
C ASP A 740 -6.78 15.72 25.32
N PHE A 741 -6.72 14.49 24.80
CA PHE A 741 -7.35 13.32 25.43
C PHE A 741 -6.81 13.03 26.84
N ILE A 742 -5.48 13.04 27.02
CA ILE A 742 -4.87 12.84 28.33
C ILE A 742 -5.30 13.96 29.30
N THR A 743 -5.29 15.20 28.83
CA THR A 743 -5.63 16.36 29.65
C THR A 743 -7.09 16.29 30.11
N GLU A 744 -8.00 15.82 29.26
CA GLU A 744 -9.42 15.72 29.59
C GLU A 744 -9.75 14.52 30.49
N TYR A 745 -9.07 13.38 30.31
CA TYR A 745 -9.52 12.11 30.88
C TYR A 745 -8.58 11.45 31.89
N SER A 746 -7.35 11.94 32.08
CA SER A 746 -6.41 11.33 33.06
C SER A 746 -6.97 11.26 34.48
N GLU A 747 -7.52 12.37 34.98
CA GLU A 747 -8.12 12.41 36.31
C GLU A 747 -9.39 11.53 36.40
N LYS A 748 -10.23 11.53 35.36
CA LYS A 748 -11.48 10.73 35.31
C LYS A 748 -11.21 9.23 35.28
N LEU A 749 -10.18 8.80 34.54
CA LEU A 749 -9.77 7.41 34.42
C LEU A 749 -8.96 6.93 35.64
N GLY A 750 -8.47 7.86 36.48
CA GLY A 750 -7.57 7.54 37.58
C GLY A 750 -6.23 6.95 37.11
N LYS A 751 -5.78 7.35 35.92
CA LYS A 751 -4.55 6.87 35.28
C LYS A 751 -3.57 8.01 35.09
N THR A 752 -2.28 7.71 35.24
CA THR A 752 -1.20 8.63 34.90
C THR A 752 -1.10 8.82 33.38
N ARG A 753 -0.45 9.90 32.94
CA ARG A 753 -0.16 10.15 31.53
C ARG A 753 0.54 8.94 30.87
N GLU A 754 1.53 8.37 31.54
CA GLU A 754 2.29 7.23 31.01
C GLU A 754 1.43 5.97 30.85
N GLU A 755 0.54 5.68 31.81
CA GLU A 755 -0.40 4.56 31.71
C GLU A 755 -1.37 4.73 30.54
N ILE A 756 -1.93 5.93 30.35
CA ILE A 756 -2.83 6.20 29.21
C ILE A 756 -2.08 6.04 27.89
N LEU A 757 -0.88 6.59 27.78
CA LEU A 757 -0.08 6.47 26.56
C LEU A 757 0.31 5.02 26.25
N LEU A 758 0.57 4.19 27.26
CA LEU A 758 0.79 2.76 27.08
C LEU A 758 -0.49 2.04 26.64
N ASP A 759 -1.64 2.37 27.23
CA ASP A 759 -2.92 1.75 26.89
C ASP A 759 -3.30 2.03 25.44
N ILE A 760 -3.21 3.30 25.01
CA ILE A 760 -3.50 3.67 23.61
C ILE A 760 -2.39 3.23 22.65
N GLY A 761 -1.27 2.67 23.14
CA GLY A 761 -0.15 2.20 22.33
C GLY A 761 0.74 3.32 21.77
N TYR A 762 0.70 4.54 22.31
CA TYR A 762 1.58 5.65 21.92
C TYR A 762 3.00 5.53 22.51
N LEU A 763 3.14 4.77 23.60
CA LEU A 763 4.42 4.38 24.21
C LEU A 763 4.67 2.88 24.09
N VAL A 764 5.95 2.48 24.06
CA VAL A 764 6.38 1.07 24.13
C VAL A 764 7.30 0.84 25.32
N LYS A 765 7.14 -0.30 25.99
CA LYS A 765 8.12 -0.80 26.96
C LYS A 765 9.21 -1.57 26.24
N GLN A 766 10.45 -1.06 26.24
CA GLN A 766 11.58 -1.89 25.84
C GLN A 766 11.97 -2.83 26.99
N ALA A 767 12.13 -4.13 26.69
CA ALA A 767 12.80 -5.05 27.60
C ALA A 767 14.31 -4.82 27.52
N VAL A 768 14.93 -4.39 28.62
CA VAL A 768 16.39 -4.27 28.72
C VAL A 768 16.99 -5.68 28.57
N ALA A 769 17.80 -5.90 27.53
CA ALA A 769 18.62 -7.09 27.44
C ALA A 769 19.71 -7.03 28.51
N GLU A 770 19.81 -8.06 29.35
CA GLU A 770 20.93 -8.19 30.29
C GLU A 770 22.24 -8.38 29.51
N ASP A 771 23.04 -7.32 29.39
CA ASP A 771 24.43 -7.41 28.96
C ASP A 771 25.26 -8.14 30.04
N GLY A 772 25.44 -9.45 29.86
CA GLY A 772 26.43 -10.24 30.55
C GLY A 772 27.62 -10.53 29.64
N GLU A 773 28.64 -9.68 29.63
CA GLU A 773 29.95 -10.04 29.08
C GLU A 773 30.55 -11.21 29.87
N THR A 774 30.70 -12.37 29.23
CA THR A 774 31.95 -13.13 29.34
C THR A 774 32.32 -13.71 27.99
N SER A 775 33.50 -13.33 27.52
CA SER A 775 34.25 -14.04 26.49
C SER A 775 34.44 -15.50 26.88
N ASP A 776 34.07 -16.44 26.02
CA ASP A 776 34.95 -17.58 25.74
C ASP A 776 34.61 -18.26 24.41
N THR A 777 35.68 -18.72 23.79
CA THR A 777 35.82 -19.26 22.44
C THR A 777 35.13 -20.61 22.20
N SER A 778 34.93 -20.91 20.91
CA SER A 778 34.79 -22.25 20.27
C SER A 778 33.61 -23.12 20.72
N ASP A 779 32.67 -23.41 19.81
CA ASP A 779 32.78 -24.56 18.91
C ASP A 779 31.49 -24.73 18.09
N THR A 780 31.67 -25.02 16.81
CA THR A 780 30.64 -25.51 15.90
C THR A 780 30.34 -26.98 16.22
N SER A 781 29.11 -27.32 16.61
CA SER A 781 28.46 -28.60 16.25
C SER A 781 27.10 -28.78 16.95
N ASP A 782 26.21 -29.47 16.24
CA ASP A 782 25.07 -30.26 16.73
C ASP A 782 23.73 -29.56 16.97
N VAL A 783 22.98 -29.40 15.86
CA VAL A 783 21.51 -29.54 15.90
C VAL A 783 21.20 -31.00 15.60
N SER A 784 20.79 -31.75 16.63
CA SER A 784 20.21 -33.08 16.51
C SER A 784 18.69 -32.99 16.45
N ASP A 785 18.14 -33.55 15.37
CA ASP A 785 16.84 -34.22 15.19
C ASP A 785 15.86 -34.26 16.37
N ALA A 786 14.60 -33.92 16.08
CA ALA A 786 13.52 -34.91 16.03
C ALA A 786 12.20 -34.29 15.50
N SER A 787 11.92 -34.49 14.21
CA SER A 787 10.56 -34.55 13.68
C SER A 787 10.41 -35.85 12.90
N ASP A 788 9.73 -36.82 13.51
CA ASP A 788 9.39 -38.10 12.91
C ASP A 788 8.07 -37.99 12.12
N VAL A 789 8.14 -38.43 10.85
CA VAL A 789 7.12 -39.23 10.10
C VAL A 789 5.86 -38.43 9.67
N ASP A 790 5.46 -38.32 8.40
CA ASP A 790 5.36 -39.33 7.34
C ASP A 790 5.07 -38.65 5.98
N SER A 791 5.75 -39.02 4.90
CA SER A 791 5.11 -39.11 3.58
C SER A 791 6.04 -39.81 2.60
N SER A 792 5.57 -40.97 2.19
CA SER A 792 6.14 -41.90 1.23
C SER A 792 6.12 -41.38 -0.21
N GLU A 793 7.14 -41.84 -0.93
CA GLU A 793 7.13 -42.24 -2.35
C GLU A 793 7.30 -41.15 -3.43
N VAL A 794 8.58 -41.03 -3.78
CA VAL A 794 9.16 -40.70 -5.09
C VAL A 794 8.62 -41.61 -6.20
N GLU A 795 8.21 -41.01 -7.33
CA GLU A 795 8.50 -41.56 -8.65
C GLU A 795 9.24 -40.52 -9.50
N THR A 796 10.49 -40.85 -9.81
CA THR A 796 11.36 -40.22 -10.79
C THR A 796 10.91 -40.52 -12.21
N THR A 797 10.94 -39.54 -13.10
CA THR A 797 11.35 -39.78 -14.50
C THR A 797 12.27 -38.66 -14.96
N GLU A 798 13.51 -39.05 -15.22
CA GLU A 798 14.45 -38.37 -16.11
C GLU A 798 13.90 -38.46 -17.54
N ASP A 799 13.96 -37.38 -18.32
CA ASP A 799 14.45 -37.50 -19.69
C ASP A 799 15.07 -36.19 -20.16
N ALA A 800 16.19 -36.35 -20.86
CA ALA A 800 17.10 -35.29 -21.30
C ALA A 800 16.93 -35.01 -22.80
N SER A 801 17.72 -34.03 -23.26
CA SER A 801 18.08 -33.69 -24.65
C SER A 801 17.13 -32.70 -25.36
N ASP A 802 17.59 -31.72 -26.14
CA ASP A 802 18.92 -31.18 -26.46
C ASP A 802 18.72 -29.99 -27.42
N VAL A 803 19.63 -29.00 -27.37
CA VAL A 803 20.12 -28.16 -28.49
C VAL A 803 19.13 -27.08 -29.00
N GLU A 804 19.48 -25.79 -29.08
CA GLU A 804 20.56 -25.25 -29.91
C GLU A 804 21.08 -23.89 -29.42
N THR A 805 22.40 -23.78 -29.38
CA THR A 805 23.21 -22.61 -29.02
C THR A 805 23.50 -21.74 -30.25
N THR A 806 23.45 -20.41 -30.08
CA THR A 806 24.22 -19.48 -30.90
C THR A 806 24.92 -18.47 -29.99
N GLU A 807 26.25 -18.54 -30.00
CA GLU A 807 27.21 -17.59 -29.44
C GLU A 807 27.08 -16.21 -30.12
N VAL A 808 27.36 -15.12 -29.39
CA VAL A 808 28.34 -14.07 -29.77
C VAL A 808 28.56 -13.11 -28.57
N GLU A 809 29.83 -13.07 -28.17
CA GLU A 809 30.66 -11.99 -27.62
C GLU A 809 30.31 -11.18 -26.36
N SER A 810 31.24 -11.36 -25.42
CA SER A 810 31.62 -10.56 -24.26
C SER A 810 31.99 -9.10 -24.57
N THR A 811 31.54 -8.17 -23.72
CA THR A 811 32.26 -6.93 -23.40
C THR A 811 31.97 -6.49 -21.96
N GLU A 812 33.04 -6.48 -21.16
CA GLU A 812 33.40 -5.52 -20.10
C GLU A 812 32.34 -5.10 -19.06
N GLU A 813 32.48 -5.70 -17.86
CA GLU A 813 32.06 -5.12 -16.59
C GLU A 813 32.91 -3.87 -16.28
N THR A 814 32.27 -2.71 -16.19
CA THR A 814 32.83 -1.53 -15.51
C THR A 814 32.14 -1.34 -14.17
N SER A 815 32.86 -1.70 -13.12
CA SER A 815 32.62 -1.31 -11.73
C SER A 815 32.72 0.21 -11.61
N VAL A 816 31.66 0.85 -11.10
CA VAL A 816 31.71 2.25 -10.65
C VAL A 816 31.47 2.25 -9.15
N GLU A 817 32.52 2.63 -8.42
CA GLU A 817 32.49 2.93 -6.99
C GLU A 817 31.52 4.09 -6.72
N ILE A 818 30.56 3.85 -5.82
CA ILE A 818 29.66 4.88 -5.30
C ILE A 818 30.34 5.44 -4.04
N GLU A 819 30.81 6.68 -4.14
CA GLU A 819 31.25 7.46 -2.98
C GLU A 819 30.06 7.73 -2.04
N SER A 820 30.26 7.35 -0.79
CA SER A 820 29.41 7.64 0.36
C SER A 820 29.35 9.15 0.63
N SER A 821 28.16 9.75 0.51
CA SER A 821 27.90 11.11 0.98
C SER A 821 27.38 11.11 2.42
N GLU A 822 28.05 11.88 3.25
CA GLU A 822 27.79 12.11 4.68
C GLU A 822 26.36 12.55 4.99
N VAL A 823 25.76 11.91 6.00
CA VAL A 823 24.52 12.35 6.66
C VAL A 823 24.89 13.43 7.67
N VAL A 824 24.47 14.67 7.40
CA VAL A 824 24.53 15.78 8.36
C VAL A 824 23.29 15.71 9.24
N SER A 825 23.46 15.26 10.49
CA SER A 825 22.48 15.41 11.55
C SER A 825 22.49 16.85 12.06
N SER A 826 21.40 17.60 11.84
CA SER A 826 21.18 18.88 12.51
C SER A 826 20.42 18.65 13.82
N GLU A 827 21.13 18.78 14.95
CA GLU A 827 20.55 18.88 16.28
C GLU A 827 19.68 20.16 16.38
N VAL A 828 18.43 20.00 16.81
CA VAL A 828 17.58 21.11 17.28
C VAL A 828 17.52 21.01 18.79
N GLU A 829 18.24 21.91 19.47
CA GLU A 829 18.19 22.10 20.92
C GLU A 829 16.78 22.59 21.35
N SER A 830 16.05 21.79 22.10
CA SER A 830 14.88 22.26 22.86
C SER A 830 15.33 22.71 24.26
N SER A 831 15.33 24.02 24.49
CA SER A 831 15.63 24.62 25.79
C SER A 831 14.47 24.46 26.78
N ALA A 832 14.64 23.63 27.80
CA ALA A 832 13.79 23.64 28.99
C ALA A 832 14.36 24.62 30.03
N THR A 833 13.63 25.70 30.31
CA THR A 833 13.93 26.61 31.43
C THR A 833 13.26 26.10 32.70
N GLU A 834 14.08 25.63 33.65
CA GLU A 834 13.70 25.45 35.05
C GLU A 834 13.45 26.81 35.74
N SER A 835 12.43 26.87 36.58
CA SER A 835 12.34 27.84 37.67
C SER A 835 12.08 27.13 39.00
N SER A 836 12.98 27.39 39.94
CA SER A 836 13.12 26.88 41.30
C SER A 836 12.03 27.33 42.27
N ASP A 837 11.79 26.51 43.31
CA ASP A 837 11.57 26.83 44.75
C ASP A 837 10.81 25.61 45.38
N ALA A 838 11.09 25.04 46.56
CA ALA A 838 11.98 25.34 47.68
C ALA A 838 12.14 24.12 48.63
N GLU A 839 13.29 24.11 49.34
CA GLU A 839 13.56 23.67 50.73
C GLU A 839 13.21 22.25 51.27
N THR A 840 14.26 21.41 51.31
CA THR A 840 14.78 20.58 52.41
C THR A 840 13.91 20.18 53.63
N SER A 841 13.80 18.86 53.88
CA SER A 841 14.09 18.28 55.22
C SER A 841 14.51 16.80 55.14
N GLU A 842 15.56 16.47 55.88
CA GLU A 842 16.23 15.16 56.04
C GLU A 842 15.33 14.04 56.61
N GLY A 843 15.62 12.78 56.27
CA GLY A 843 15.32 11.65 57.17
C GLY A 843 15.14 10.24 56.56
N GLU A 844 16.22 9.45 56.60
CA GLU A 844 16.28 7.99 56.81
C GLU A 844 15.78 6.97 55.76
N ALA A 845 16.78 6.37 55.09
CA ALA A 845 16.95 4.98 54.64
C ALA A 845 15.78 3.96 54.74
N GLY A 846 15.49 3.31 53.60
CA GLY A 846 14.80 2.02 53.52
C GLY A 846 14.85 1.41 52.12
N GLU A 847 15.63 0.34 51.97
CA GLU A 847 15.58 -0.73 50.95
C GLU A 847 15.53 -0.34 49.46
N GLU A 848 16.70 -0.35 48.80
CA GLU A 848 16.82 -0.52 47.34
C GLU A 848 16.35 -1.93 46.95
N GLY A 849 15.16 -2.02 46.37
CA GLY A 849 14.91 -3.00 45.33
C GLY A 849 15.43 -2.41 44.03
N GLU A 850 16.34 -3.12 43.35
CA GLU A 850 16.70 -2.81 41.96
C GLU A 850 15.43 -2.92 41.11
N THR A 851 14.77 -1.78 40.88
CA THR A 851 13.77 -1.64 39.84
C THR A 851 14.51 -1.65 38.52
N ASN A 852 14.28 -2.68 37.70
CA ASN A 852 14.62 -2.62 36.27
C ASN A 852 13.98 -1.36 35.71
N GLU A 853 14.81 -0.37 35.37
CA GLU A 853 14.38 0.86 34.72
C GLU A 853 13.87 0.47 33.32
N VAL A 854 12.55 0.38 33.18
CA VAL A 854 11.92 0.19 31.88
C VAL A 854 12.02 1.52 31.15
N VAL A 855 12.85 1.58 30.12
CA VAL A 855 12.89 2.76 29.24
C VAL A 855 11.61 2.75 28.41
N VAL A 856 10.81 3.81 28.57
CA VAL A 856 9.56 4.02 27.84
C VAL A 856 9.78 5.17 26.87
N GLU A 857 9.77 4.86 25.58
CA GLU A 857 9.99 5.85 24.51
C GLU A 857 8.70 6.11 23.72
N VAL A 858 8.52 7.35 23.30
CA VAL A 858 7.48 7.77 22.34
C VAL A 858 7.89 7.25 20.97
N TYR A 859 6.94 6.67 20.23
CA TYR A 859 7.18 6.32 18.84
C TYR A 859 7.66 7.55 18.06
N PRO A 860 8.76 7.45 17.30
CA PRO A 860 9.40 8.62 16.69
C PRO A 860 8.57 9.24 15.55
N THR A 861 7.55 8.53 15.07
CA THR A 861 6.67 8.98 13.99
C THR A 861 5.22 8.54 14.24
N TRP A 862 4.25 9.30 13.69
CA TRP A 862 2.84 8.88 13.66
C TRP A 862 2.68 7.48 13.03
N LEU A 863 3.51 7.15 12.03
CA LEU A 863 3.46 5.88 11.33
C LEU A 863 3.82 4.74 12.29
N ASP A 864 4.91 4.87 13.06
CA ASP A 864 5.28 3.85 14.03
C ASP A 864 4.21 3.70 15.13
N PHE A 865 3.57 4.80 15.53
CA PHE A 865 2.43 4.76 16.44
C PHE A 865 1.25 3.96 15.83
N VAL A 866 0.85 4.25 14.60
CA VAL A 866 -0.27 3.58 13.92
C VAL A 866 0.05 2.13 13.52
N VAL A 867 1.30 1.84 13.15
CA VAL A 867 1.71 0.53 12.59
C VAL A 867 2.27 -0.41 13.63
N LYS A 868 2.86 0.07 14.72
CA LYS A 868 3.47 -0.80 15.75
C LYS A 868 2.74 -0.66 17.07
N GLY A 869 2.42 0.57 17.45
CA GLY A 869 1.71 0.89 18.69
C GLY A 869 0.30 0.34 18.70
N LYS A 870 -0.50 0.78 17.74
CA LYS A 870 -1.85 0.26 17.54
C LYS A 870 -1.83 -1.21 17.18
N VAL A 871 -0.88 -1.65 16.32
CA VAL A 871 -0.74 -3.08 15.95
C VAL A 871 -0.59 -4.02 17.14
N ALA A 872 0.10 -3.56 18.19
CA ALA A 872 0.27 -4.33 19.40
C ALA A 872 -0.96 -4.31 20.34
N THR A 873 -1.82 -3.29 20.25
CA THR A 873 -2.95 -3.07 21.18
C THR A 873 -4.32 -3.43 20.61
N ALA A 874 -4.50 -3.40 19.29
CA ALA A 874 -5.74 -3.78 18.61
C ALA A 874 -5.67 -5.20 17.97
N TYR A 875 -6.83 -5.69 17.55
CA TYR A 875 -7.06 -7.04 17.07
C TYR A 875 -6.76 -7.15 15.56
N TYR A 876 -5.51 -7.46 15.18
CA TYR A 876 -5.10 -7.50 13.76
C TYR A 876 -5.29 -8.86 13.10
N THR A 877 -6.00 -8.85 11.97
CA THR A 877 -5.92 -9.91 10.97
C THR A 877 -5.61 -9.33 9.61
N LEU A 878 -4.34 -9.28 9.23
CA LEU A 878 -3.98 -9.22 7.80
C LEU A 878 -4.43 -10.52 7.13
N HIS A 879 -4.95 -10.40 5.91
CA HIS A 879 -5.29 -11.54 5.07
C HIS A 879 -4.11 -12.55 5.00
N PRO A 880 -4.32 -13.87 5.07
CA PRO A 880 -3.23 -14.85 5.09
C PRO A 880 -2.32 -14.88 3.86
N GLN A 881 -2.79 -14.34 2.72
CA GLN A 881 -1.93 -14.14 1.53
C GLN A 881 -1.19 -12.80 1.54
N ALA A 882 -1.55 -11.90 2.46
CA ALA A 882 -0.86 -10.62 2.68
C ALA A 882 0.21 -10.70 3.78
N LYS A 883 0.06 -11.64 4.73
CA LYS A 883 1.12 -12.09 5.66
C LYS A 883 2.14 -12.95 4.92
#